data_AF-A0A7C6ZXA9-F1
#
_entry.id   AF-A0A7C6ZXA9-F1
#
_cell.length_a   1.000
_cell.length_b   1.000
_cell.length_c   1.000
_cell.angle_alpha   90.00
_cell.angle_beta   90.00
_cell.angle_gamma   90.00
#
_symmetry.space_group_name_H-M   'P 1'
#
loop_
_entity.id
_entity.type
_entity.pdbx_description
1 polymer ?
#
loop_
_entity_poly.entity_id
_entity_poly.type
_entity_poly.pdbx_seq_one_letter_code
_entity_poly.pdbx_strand_id
1 'polypeptide(L)'
;MPVNTHRPATIHLRRRHWLLGVIALVSSALIGMALHPAWTRAAAPDPVTAAWQRARIAGNYRFTSDLTQVTLPLATIGNVGRTSRTDQLYLEGQNDLRSHQMVFSLWGDGGSVLQPESGVSVRMENGKTYARRGAGEWEIVDDMTGAIAPQGDFMNFLAAVKDVIALPAEQRNGIAFTRYSFQIDSPRLAQHLHQQMVADLRARGELPNGVQLETPTFFRDMQGSGELWVGDDGLPLRQILTLQFPPQDEEQVHAQIVVNFSDFGNASLTAPLLTPAGGQGVTDFLAFLPMLPPAPIALTLLIGVAALVLIRYRRARALQITVAVLVIGFEVGGPLLGAHTNARFFAAQRAKAADQQARQVAAKEDRDLRAALGSVEFNPHVSPLESAEIGDGRLNSNDAPVESNLPSPISGLQSAPALQTTDTGLDADGDTLTDFAEERIGTSLASADTDSDGLRDNVEVNGFSFGGQSWYTNPDATDSNGDGLGDIVEWGVDASGNLRTTPLDTDNDGFPDLFDPDNDNDGVPDHKDLAPFARGATVHDGNTPLQLTVRNLTAGKPTFVEFQLRPQDEKHLWFAYNVLDWPRDDSGQVRDVDGDSYADLAGATGRAAEPNEANGDMKVLPMLEIRIPADSANLPSQSELTPFNISVNDFSTDGQTRVAYIPLNIVTDDKSGQRVAFSGQMRYLPTGSWLNPHQVRLAWVVQTLVDLPCDKAVDTSADCQADGYRNNVPQMLQTYYGNWTLTGLNVREEHGTDMAIIFEDPAVDDNVKDDAALWALAHVFDQHFVIGRDAGNDGVRDVQVANMAARFDRDNNPTDAQRMDVPNILQVVTRSYTTLDAALASTAMTETAAILDTVFKPLVTTDRQIQPLLFFAQENRGRYLTLDLSTTGQGYAAFNGAALTFDLAPGAAPALTVDVNAGMKWMSYCAPATGAVTLSPCSDEDAWATLEARYATLAPQPDDDEAGWVGGRVMLAQLFFTGMRSGFYAN
;
A
#
# COMPACT_ATOMS: atom_id res chain seq x y z
N MET A 1 22.44 -80.98 47.92
CA MET A 1 22.13 -81.66 46.64
C MET A 1 22.43 -80.67 45.49
N PRO A 2 22.94 -81.15 44.33
CA PRO A 2 24.00 -80.49 43.52
C PRO A 2 23.45 -79.73 42.27
N VAL A 3 24.23 -79.05 41.39
CA VAL A 3 25.05 -79.63 40.30
C VAL A 3 25.78 -78.55 39.43
N ASN A 4 27.04 -78.86 39.04
CA ASN A 4 27.94 -78.51 37.88
C ASN A 4 28.25 -77.05 37.46
N THR A 5 29.49 -76.55 37.28
CA THR A 5 30.78 -76.91 36.59
C THR A 5 30.85 -76.68 35.06
N HIS A 6 31.74 -75.80 34.58
CA HIS A 6 32.94 -76.15 33.78
C HIS A 6 33.85 -74.96 33.34
N ARG A 7 35.11 -75.30 33.04
CA ARG A 7 36.31 -74.49 32.70
C ARG A 7 36.60 -74.46 31.18
N PRO A 8 37.53 -73.61 30.69
CA PRO A 8 37.79 -73.35 29.26
C PRO A 8 39.00 -74.10 28.64
N ALA A 9 39.12 -74.08 27.30
CA ALA A 9 40.32 -74.46 26.55
C ALA A 9 40.46 -73.66 25.22
N THR A 10 41.71 -73.32 24.87
CA THR A 10 42.20 -72.56 23.70
C THR A 10 42.44 -73.42 22.45
N ILE A 11 42.24 -72.89 21.24
CA ILE A 11 42.66 -73.48 19.96
C ILE A 11 43.35 -72.45 19.05
N HIS A 12 44.56 -72.78 18.59
CA HIS A 12 45.27 -72.14 17.47
C HIS A 12 44.81 -72.73 16.13
N LEU A 13 44.39 -71.92 15.17
CA LEU A 13 44.64 -72.05 13.72
C LEU A 13 43.95 -70.89 12.97
N ARG A 14 44.39 -70.59 11.74
CA ARG A 14 43.68 -69.81 10.69
C ARG A 14 44.11 -68.36 10.39
N ARG A 15 45.41 -68.06 10.30
CA ARG A 15 45.88 -66.80 9.66
C ARG A 15 45.62 -66.73 8.14
N ARG A 16 45.44 -67.89 7.48
CA ARG A 16 45.14 -67.98 6.03
C ARG A 16 43.65 -67.79 5.69
N HIS A 17 42.76 -67.99 6.67
CA HIS A 17 41.32 -67.70 6.49
C HIS A 17 40.95 -66.27 6.84
N TRP A 18 41.84 -65.53 7.52
CA TRP A 18 41.62 -64.11 7.79
C TRP A 18 41.83 -63.27 6.54
N LEU A 19 42.87 -63.56 5.74
CA LEU A 19 43.10 -62.90 4.44
C LEU A 19 42.06 -63.27 3.38
N LEU A 20 41.60 -64.53 3.35
CA LEU A 20 40.47 -64.92 2.51
C LEU A 20 39.14 -64.33 3.01
N GLY A 21 38.98 -64.13 4.32
CA GLY A 21 37.83 -63.45 4.90
C GLY A 21 37.81 -61.96 4.59
N VAL A 22 38.97 -61.28 4.59
CA VAL A 22 39.08 -59.86 4.22
C VAL A 22 38.90 -59.66 2.72
N ILE A 23 39.47 -60.54 1.87
CA ILE A 23 39.22 -60.48 0.42
C ILE A 23 37.76 -60.82 0.13
N ALA A 24 37.16 -61.79 0.82
CA ALA A 24 35.73 -62.05 0.68
C ALA A 24 34.89 -60.86 1.16
N LEU A 25 35.24 -60.18 2.26
CA LEU A 25 34.53 -58.99 2.74
C LEU A 25 34.66 -57.81 1.78
N VAL A 26 35.86 -57.56 1.25
CA VAL A 26 36.10 -56.46 0.29
C VAL A 26 35.47 -56.77 -1.06
N SER A 27 35.53 -58.02 -1.53
CA SER A 27 34.83 -58.46 -2.74
C SER A 27 33.31 -58.48 -2.53
N SER A 28 32.80 -58.80 -1.34
CA SER A 28 31.36 -58.72 -1.02
C SER A 28 30.89 -57.27 -0.87
N ALA A 29 31.75 -56.37 -0.41
CA ALA A 29 31.47 -54.94 -0.34
C ALA A 29 31.52 -54.30 -1.73
N LEU A 30 32.46 -54.71 -2.59
CA LEU A 30 32.58 -54.25 -3.98
C LEU A 30 31.50 -54.86 -4.88
N ILE A 31 31.16 -56.13 -4.70
CA ILE A 31 30.04 -56.80 -5.37
C ILE A 31 28.71 -56.31 -4.79
N GLY A 32 28.63 -55.99 -3.51
CA GLY A 32 27.47 -55.32 -2.91
C GLY A 32 27.27 -53.91 -3.48
N MET A 33 28.35 -53.14 -3.66
CA MET A 33 28.29 -51.84 -4.34
C MET A 33 28.02 -51.95 -5.85
N ALA A 34 28.42 -53.05 -6.50
CA ALA A 34 28.18 -53.29 -7.94
C ALA A 34 26.86 -54.03 -8.25
N LEU A 35 26.23 -54.68 -7.26
CA LEU A 35 24.98 -55.46 -7.38
C LEU A 35 23.83 -54.88 -6.53
N HIS A 36 23.94 -53.64 -6.05
CA HIS A 36 22.80 -52.82 -5.64
C HIS A 36 22.31 -51.89 -6.78
N PRO A 37 21.69 -52.37 -7.88
CA PRO A 37 20.78 -51.54 -8.65
C PRO A 37 19.37 -51.80 -8.11
N ALA A 38 19.12 -51.40 -6.88
CA ALA A 38 17.77 -51.35 -6.35
C ALA A 38 17.71 -50.26 -5.28
N TRP A 39 17.08 -49.15 -5.68
CA TRP A 39 16.48 -48.12 -4.81
C TRP A 39 17.38 -46.94 -4.42
N THR A 40 18.01 -46.32 -5.43
CA THR A 40 17.76 -44.90 -5.64
C THR A 40 17.37 -44.71 -7.10
N ARG A 41 16.08 -44.86 -7.42
CA ARG A 41 15.56 -43.87 -8.38
C ARG A 41 15.76 -42.57 -7.62
N ALA A 42 16.86 -41.86 -7.89
CA ALA A 42 16.83 -40.42 -7.71
C ALA A 42 15.56 -40.04 -8.45
N ALA A 43 14.51 -39.66 -7.71
CA ALA A 43 13.33 -39.10 -8.33
C ALA A 43 13.89 -38.09 -9.31
N ALA A 44 13.57 -38.24 -10.60
CA ALA A 44 14.02 -37.26 -11.57
C ALA A 44 13.63 -35.91 -10.96
N PRO A 45 14.59 -34.97 -10.77
CA PRO A 45 14.29 -33.71 -10.13
C PRO A 45 13.05 -33.16 -10.81
N ASP A 46 12.13 -32.63 -10.02
CA ASP A 46 10.93 -32.05 -10.57
C ASP A 46 11.32 -31.03 -11.66
N PRO A 47 10.47 -30.81 -12.67
CA PRO A 47 10.83 -29.98 -13.82
C PRO A 47 11.31 -28.57 -13.44
N VAL A 48 10.82 -28.01 -12.33
CA VAL A 48 11.25 -26.71 -11.79
C VAL A 48 12.68 -26.78 -11.26
N THR A 49 13.00 -27.76 -10.41
CA THR A 49 14.37 -28.01 -9.93
C THR A 49 15.34 -28.31 -11.07
N ALA A 50 14.89 -29.05 -12.10
CA ALA A 50 15.71 -29.36 -13.26
C ALA A 50 16.04 -28.11 -14.11
N ALA A 51 15.06 -27.23 -14.31
CA ALA A 51 15.25 -25.94 -14.99
C ALA A 51 16.18 -25.01 -14.21
N TRP A 52 16.00 -24.92 -12.88
CA TRP A 52 16.88 -24.17 -11.99
C TRP A 52 18.34 -24.66 -12.05
N GLN A 53 18.57 -25.98 -12.01
CA GLN A 53 19.91 -26.54 -12.14
C GLN A 53 20.54 -26.23 -13.50
N ARG A 54 19.74 -26.25 -14.58
CA ARG A 54 20.21 -25.92 -15.93
C ARG A 54 20.62 -24.45 -16.05
N ALA A 55 19.83 -23.53 -15.48
CA ALA A 55 20.17 -22.12 -15.36
C ALA A 55 21.50 -21.90 -14.60
N ARG A 56 21.70 -22.60 -13.47
CA ARG A 56 22.96 -22.52 -12.70
C ARG A 56 24.17 -23.04 -13.47
N ILE A 57 24.00 -24.07 -14.30
CA ILE A 57 25.08 -24.59 -15.17
C ILE A 57 25.46 -23.56 -16.24
N ALA A 58 24.46 -22.89 -16.84
CA ALA A 58 24.70 -21.80 -17.79
C ALA A 58 25.54 -20.68 -17.15
N GLY A 59 25.32 -20.41 -15.87
CA GLY A 59 26.23 -19.66 -14.99
C GLY A 59 26.02 -18.14 -14.99
N ASN A 60 25.35 -17.58 -15.99
CA ASN A 60 24.90 -16.19 -16.01
C ASN A 60 23.58 -16.07 -16.79
N TYR A 61 22.85 -14.98 -16.56
CA TYR A 61 21.62 -14.64 -17.27
C TYR A 61 21.34 -13.13 -17.23
N ARG A 62 20.51 -12.65 -18.17
CA ARG A 62 19.86 -11.33 -18.12
C ARG A 62 18.44 -11.47 -17.60
N PHE A 63 17.95 -10.43 -16.95
CA PHE A 63 16.58 -10.39 -16.46
C PHE A 63 15.95 -9.00 -16.60
N THR A 64 14.64 -9.01 -16.79
CA THR A 64 13.76 -7.89 -16.42
C THR A 64 12.83 -8.36 -15.32
N SER A 65 12.49 -7.52 -14.36
CA SER A 65 11.56 -7.87 -13.29
C SER A 65 10.61 -6.73 -13.00
N ASP A 66 9.33 -7.06 -12.89
CA ASP A 66 8.33 -6.21 -12.25
C ASP A 66 8.16 -6.71 -10.81
N LEU A 67 8.23 -5.81 -9.84
CA LEU A 67 8.05 -6.08 -8.43
C LEU A 67 6.94 -5.16 -7.89
N THR A 68 5.90 -5.77 -7.35
CA THR A 68 4.85 -5.07 -6.61
C THR A 68 4.98 -5.47 -5.15
N GLN A 69 5.27 -4.51 -4.28
CA GLN A 69 5.27 -4.71 -2.84
C GLN A 69 4.08 -3.99 -2.22
N VAL A 70 3.17 -4.73 -1.59
CA VAL A 70 2.05 -4.18 -0.83
C VAL A 70 2.38 -4.32 0.64
N THR A 71 2.49 -3.20 1.33
CA THR A 71 2.66 -3.13 2.78
C THR A 71 1.28 -2.83 3.37
N LEU A 72 0.69 -3.86 3.98
CA LEU A 72 -0.61 -3.76 4.64
C LEU A 72 -0.38 -3.36 6.10
N PRO A 73 -0.95 -2.25 6.57
CA PRO A 73 -1.06 -2.06 8.01
C PRO A 73 -1.88 -3.22 8.59
N LEU A 74 -1.36 -3.89 9.62
CA LEU A 74 -2.15 -4.87 10.36
C LEU A 74 -3.32 -4.15 11.04
N ALA A 75 -4.46 -4.84 11.18
CA ALA A 75 -5.64 -4.36 11.89
C ALA A 75 -5.36 -4.22 13.40
N THR A 76 -4.57 -3.19 13.74
CA THR A 76 -4.24 -2.79 15.10
C THR A 76 -4.76 -1.38 15.32
N ILE A 77 -5.09 -1.06 16.57
CA ILE A 77 -5.60 0.26 16.97
C ILE A 77 -4.60 1.38 16.61
N GLY A 78 -3.30 1.08 16.49
CA GLY A 78 -2.25 2.01 16.06
C GLY A 78 -2.22 2.32 14.55
N ASN A 79 -2.98 1.58 13.75
CA ASN A 79 -3.03 1.69 12.30
C ASN A 79 -4.39 2.19 11.77
N VAL A 80 -5.31 2.61 12.66
CA VAL A 80 -6.60 3.20 12.27
C VAL A 80 -6.35 4.43 11.38
N GLY A 81 -6.92 4.42 10.17
CA GLY A 81 -6.74 5.48 9.17
C GLY A 81 -5.48 5.39 8.33
N ARG A 82 -4.64 4.35 8.50
CA ARG A 82 -3.54 4.06 7.56
C ARG A 82 -4.04 3.17 6.43
N THR A 83 -3.74 3.57 5.21
CA THR A 83 -4.06 2.78 4.02
C THR A 83 -2.90 1.87 3.65
N SER A 84 -3.18 0.82 2.89
CA SER A 84 -2.14 0.02 2.26
C SER A 84 -1.19 0.93 1.47
N ARG A 85 0.09 0.62 1.51
CA ARG A 85 1.09 1.25 0.67
C ARG A 85 1.57 0.24 -0.36
N THR A 86 1.38 0.58 -1.63
CA THR A 86 1.86 -0.23 -2.75
C THR A 86 3.05 0.47 -3.39
N ASP A 87 4.21 -0.16 -3.34
CA ASP A 87 5.41 0.28 -4.06
C ASP A 87 5.59 -0.61 -5.31
N GLN A 88 5.58 0.00 -6.50
CA GLN A 88 5.88 -0.68 -7.77
C GLN A 88 7.29 -0.36 -8.24
N LEU A 89 8.04 -1.40 -8.61
CA LEU A 89 9.44 -1.33 -8.98
C LEU A 89 9.69 -2.14 -10.25
N TYR A 90 10.29 -1.52 -11.27
CA TYR A 90 10.83 -2.22 -12.42
C TYR A 90 12.35 -2.37 -12.27
N LEU A 91 12.87 -3.55 -12.59
CA LEU A 91 14.29 -3.87 -12.55
C LEU A 91 14.74 -4.42 -13.90
N GLU A 92 15.91 -4.00 -14.35
CA GLU A 92 16.57 -4.60 -15.51
C GLU A 92 18.05 -4.79 -15.22
N GLY A 93 18.55 -5.98 -15.47
CA GLY A 93 19.94 -6.28 -15.18
C GLY A 93 20.41 -7.65 -15.61
N GLN A 94 21.50 -8.04 -14.99
CA GLN A 94 22.19 -9.30 -15.26
C GLN A 94 22.78 -9.85 -13.97
N ASN A 95 22.88 -11.16 -13.93
CA ASN A 95 23.41 -11.90 -12.80
C ASN A 95 24.49 -12.88 -13.27
N ASP A 96 25.62 -12.91 -12.56
CA ASP A 96 26.67 -13.90 -12.71
C ASP A 96 26.76 -14.76 -11.43
N LEU A 97 26.22 -15.97 -11.57
CA LEU A 97 26.11 -16.95 -10.49
C LEU A 97 27.46 -17.55 -10.10
N ARG A 98 28.50 -17.41 -10.95
CA ARG A 98 29.84 -17.94 -10.66
C ARG A 98 30.65 -16.96 -9.81
N SER A 99 30.48 -15.67 -10.06
CA SER A 99 31.16 -14.60 -9.33
C SER A 99 30.33 -14.02 -8.18
N HIS A 100 29.06 -14.44 -8.02
CA HIS A 100 28.11 -13.88 -7.05
C HIS A 100 27.97 -12.36 -7.23
N GLN A 101 27.84 -11.94 -8.49
CA GLN A 101 27.72 -10.54 -8.87
C GLN A 101 26.39 -10.30 -9.59
N MET A 102 25.63 -9.33 -9.07
CA MET A 102 24.40 -8.86 -9.71
C MET A 102 24.55 -7.38 -9.99
N VAL A 103 24.21 -6.96 -11.22
CA VAL A 103 24.19 -5.56 -11.63
C VAL A 103 22.86 -5.29 -12.30
N PHE A 104 22.12 -4.31 -11.81
CA PHE A 104 20.84 -3.94 -12.36
C PHE A 104 20.58 -2.45 -12.17
N SER A 105 19.60 -1.94 -12.90
CA SER A 105 18.98 -0.65 -12.63
C SER A 105 17.57 -0.88 -12.12
N LEU A 106 17.15 -0.06 -11.15
CA LEU A 106 15.84 -0.08 -10.51
C LEU A 106 15.15 1.25 -10.80
N TRP A 107 13.89 1.18 -11.20
CA TRP A 107 13.01 2.33 -11.39
C TRP A 107 11.77 2.13 -10.53
N GLY A 108 11.40 3.13 -9.72
CA GLY A 108 10.14 3.15 -8.96
C GLY A 108 9.14 4.12 -9.57
N ASP A 109 8.07 4.44 -8.85
CA ASP A 109 7.04 5.37 -9.31
C ASP A 109 7.65 6.69 -9.82
N GLY A 110 7.47 6.94 -11.12
CA GLY A 110 8.04 8.08 -11.83
C GLY A 110 9.44 7.89 -12.44
N GLY A 111 10.01 6.68 -12.48
CA GLY A 111 11.23 6.36 -13.23
C GLY A 111 10.94 5.82 -14.64
N SER A 112 11.83 6.05 -15.61
CA SER A 112 11.70 5.57 -16.99
C SER A 112 12.89 4.71 -17.42
N VAL A 113 12.61 3.50 -17.93
CA VAL A 113 13.62 2.59 -18.50
C VAL A 113 14.32 3.20 -19.72
N LEU A 114 13.65 4.13 -20.41
CA LEU A 114 14.20 4.87 -21.56
C LEU A 114 15.17 5.99 -21.14
N GLN A 115 15.17 6.38 -19.85
CA GLN A 115 16.09 7.35 -19.24
C GLN A 115 16.89 6.67 -18.12
N PRO A 116 18.04 6.06 -18.45
CA PRO A 116 18.84 5.29 -17.48
C PRO A 116 19.21 6.06 -16.21
N GLU A 117 19.30 7.39 -16.30
CA GLU A 117 19.60 8.29 -15.18
C GLU A 117 18.46 8.50 -14.18
N SER A 118 17.21 8.23 -14.56
CA SER A 118 16.04 8.26 -13.67
C SER A 118 15.99 7.05 -12.74
N GLY A 119 16.73 5.99 -13.08
CA GLY A 119 16.87 4.78 -12.29
C GLY A 119 18.04 4.85 -11.30
N VAL A 120 17.96 4.00 -10.27
CA VAL A 120 19.08 3.73 -9.37
C VAL A 120 19.84 2.52 -9.91
N SER A 121 21.10 2.71 -10.30
CA SER A 121 21.97 1.58 -10.64
C SER A 121 22.45 0.93 -9.35
N VAL A 122 22.22 -0.37 -9.22
CA VAL A 122 22.65 -1.20 -8.10
C VAL A 122 23.65 -2.23 -8.58
N ARG A 123 24.73 -2.41 -7.81
CA ARG A 123 25.71 -3.47 -8.01
C ARG A 123 25.96 -4.17 -6.70
N MET A 124 25.82 -5.49 -6.71
CA MET A 124 26.20 -6.37 -5.62
C MET A 124 27.52 -7.05 -5.96
N GLU A 125 28.52 -6.88 -5.10
CA GLU A 125 29.82 -7.54 -5.24
C GLU A 125 30.43 -7.81 -3.87
N ASN A 126 30.90 -9.03 -3.62
CA ASN A 126 31.49 -9.45 -2.34
C ASN A 126 30.56 -9.21 -1.13
N GLY A 127 29.25 -9.37 -1.33
CA GLY A 127 28.18 -9.14 -0.36
C GLY A 127 28.11 -7.72 0.22
N LYS A 128 28.59 -6.75 -0.54
CA LYS A 128 28.27 -5.34 -0.36
C LYS A 128 27.38 -4.89 -1.50
N THR A 129 26.37 -4.10 -1.15
CA THR A 129 25.47 -3.47 -2.11
C THR A 129 25.94 -2.04 -2.34
N TYR A 130 26.19 -1.72 -3.59
CA TYR A 130 26.53 -0.37 -4.03
C TYR A 130 25.36 0.19 -4.83
N ALA A 131 25.03 1.45 -4.63
CA ALA A 131 24.02 2.14 -5.42
C ALA A 131 24.57 3.49 -5.92
N ARG A 132 24.03 3.96 -7.04
CA ARG A 132 24.23 5.33 -7.54
C ARG A 132 22.99 5.79 -8.30
N ARG A 133 22.75 7.09 -8.31
CA ARG A 133 21.71 7.73 -9.13
C ARG A 133 22.36 8.41 -10.33
N GLY A 134 21.91 8.09 -11.54
CA GLY A 134 22.50 8.60 -12.79
C GLY A 134 24.03 8.42 -12.88
N ALA A 135 24.74 9.48 -13.25
CA ALA A 135 26.21 9.50 -13.38
C ALA A 135 26.95 9.80 -12.06
N GLY A 136 26.27 9.73 -10.91
CA GLY A 136 26.87 9.95 -9.60
C GLY A 136 27.91 8.89 -9.19
N GLU A 137 28.60 9.17 -8.09
CA GLU A 137 29.55 8.23 -7.49
C GLU A 137 28.85 7.01 -6.88
N TRP A 138 29.54 5.87 -6.83
CA TRP A 138 29.02 4.66 -6.19
C TRP A 138 29.12 4.77 -4.67
N GLU A 139 27.98 4.63 -3.99
CA GLU A 139 27.89 4.64 -2.54
C GLU A 139 27.54 3.26 -2.00
N ILE A 140 28.06 2.91 -0.83
CA ILE A 140 27.67 1.68 -0.14
C ILE A 140 26.33 1.94 0.53
N VAL A 141 25.34 1.11 0.23
CA VAL A 141 24.00 1.17 0.80
C VAL A 141 23.68 -0.12 1.57
N ASP A 142 22.69 -0.04 2.45
CA ASP A 142 22.14 -1.23 3.10
C ASP A 142 21.54 -2.18 2.05
N ASP A 143 21.49 -3.48 2.34
CA ASP A 143 21.03 -4.47 1.36
C ASP A 143 19.53 -4.33 1.06
N MET A 144 19.22 -3.66 -0.04
CA MET A 144 17.86 -3.42 -0.53
C MET A 144 17.24 -4.62 -1.25
N THR A 145 18.03 -5.67 -1.54
CA THR A 145 17.60 -6.80 -2.39
C THR A 145 17.37 -8.09 -1.62
N GLY A 146 17.74 -8.11 -0.33
CA GLY A 146 17.79 -9.33 0.48
C GLY A 146 16.48 -10.13 0.51
N ALA A 147 15.32 -9.47 0.44
CA ALA A 147 13.99 -10.09 0.43
C ALA A 147 13.51 -10.54 -0.97
N ILE A 148 14.04 -9.96 -2.05
CA ILE A 148 13.51 -10.08 -3.42
C ILE A 148 14.41 -10.96 -4.31
N ALA A 149 15.72 -10.87 -4.10
CA ALA A 149 16.73 -11.71 -4.73
C ALA A 149 17.70 -12.18 -3.64
N PRO A 150 17.31 -13.16 -2.80
CA PRO A 150 18.11 -13.57 -1.66
C PRO A 150 19.48 -14.07 -2.14
N GLN A 151 20.54 -13.53 -1.53
CA GLN A 151 21.94 -13.76 -1.96
C GLN A 151 22.24 -13.30 -3.41
N GLY A 152 21.48 -12.36 -3.94
CA GLY A 152 21.67 -11.82 -5.29
C GLY A 152 21.25 -12.80 -6.39
N ASP A 153 20.23 -13.63 -6.19
CA ASP A 153 19.66 -14.49 -7.24
C ASP A 153 18.14 -14.66 -7.10
N PHE A 154 17.38 -14.23 -8.11
CA PHE A 154 15.93 -14.39 -8.16
C PHE A 154 15.48 -15.86 -8.20
N MET A 155 16.34 -16.76 -8.69
CA MET A 155 16.01 -18.17 -8.77
C MET A 155 16.31 -18.95 -7.49
N ASN A 156 16.86 -18.32 -6.44
CA ASN A 156 17.15 -19.01 -5.18
C ASN A 156 15.89 -19.50 -4.45
N PHE A 157 14.72 -18.90 -4.69
CA PHE A 157 13.43 -19.42 -4.20
C PHE A 157 13.10 -20.81 -4.75
N LEU A 158 13.59 -21.14 -5.95
CA LEU A 158 13.37 -22.45 -6.58
C LEU A 158 14.14 -23.59 -5.88
N ALA A 159 15.06 -23.28 -4.96
CA ALA A 159 15.87 -24.27 -4.25
C ALA A 159 15.07 -25.16 -3.29
N ALA A 160 13.86 -24.72 -2.91
CA ALA A 160 13.01 -25.39 -1.94
C ALA A 160 11.54 -25.27 -2.34
N VAL A 161 11.19 -25.77 -3.53
CA VAL A 161 9.79 -25.85 -3.98
C VAL A 161 9.17 -27.22 -3.65
N LYS A 162 7.86 -27.23 -3.49
CA LYS A 162 7.02 -28.41 -3.29
C LYS A 162 5.74 -28.28 -4.13
N ASP A 163 4.98 -29.38 -4.23
CA ASP A 163 3.68 -29.41 -4.90
C ASP A 163 3.71 -28.88 -6.34
N VAL A 164 4.71 -29.29 -7.11
CA VAL A 164 4.90 -28.87 -8.51
C VAL A 164 3.84 -29.51 -9.41
N ILE A 165 3.02 -28.68 -10.06
CA ILE A 165 1.96 -29.10 -10.98
C ILE A 165 2.27 -28.57 -12.37
N ALA A 166 2.26 -29.46 -13.38
CA ALA A 166 2.40 -29.08 -14.77
C ALA A 166 1.06 -28.61 -15.34
N LEU A 167 1.03 -27.40 -15.89
CA LEU A 167 -0.10 -26.85 -16.63
C LEU A 167 0.02 -27.19 -18.13
N PRO A 168 -1.04 -27.00 -18.94
CA PRO A 168 -0.98 -27.28 -20.37
C PRO A 168 0.16 -26.53 -21.07
N ALA A 169 0.85 -27.22 -21.97
CA ALA A 169 1.90 -26.59 -22.79
C ALA A 169 1.27 -25.54 -23.72
N GLU A 170 1.92 -24.38 -23.81
CA GLU A 170 1.48 -23.24 -24.60
C GLU A 170 2.50 -22.89 -25.69
N GLN A 171 2.01 -22.32 -26.79
CA GLN A 171 2.85 -21.76 -27.83
C GLN A 171 2.42 -20.32 -28.12
N ARG A 172 3.32 -19.37 -27.91
CA ARG A 172 3.07 -17.93 -28.11
C ARG A 172 4.24 -17.31 -28.84
N ASN A 173 3.97 -16.54 -29.89
CA ASN A 173 5.00 -15.85 -30.70
C ASN A 173 6.14 -16.77 -31.20
N GLY A 174 5.83 -18.04 -31.51
CA GLY A 174 6.81 -19.01 -31.99
C GLY A 174 7.66 -19.68 -30.92
N ILE A 175 7.48 -19.34 -29.64
CA ILE A 175 8.15 -19.98 -28.50
C ILE A 175 7.17 -20.97 -27.87
N ALA A 176 7.59 -22.25 -27.77
CA ALA A 176 6.87 -23.28 -27.05
C ALA A 176 7.44 -23.40 -25.63
N PHE A 177 6.54 -23.46 -24.65
CA PHE A 177 6.91 -23.56 -23.23
C PHE A 177 5.86 -24.33 -22.42
N THR A 178 6.30 -24.88 -21.29
CA THR A 178 5.42 -25.50 -20.29
C THR A 178 5.42 -24.65 -19.03
N ARG A 179 4.23 -24.42 -18.47
CA ARG A 179 4.05 -23.68 -17.22
C ARG A 179 3.97 -24.67 -16.05
N TYR A 180 4.65 -24.36 -14.95
CA TYR A 180 4.64 -25.15 -13.73
C TYR A 180 4.25 -24.27 -12.56
N SER A 181 3.16 -24.59 -11.86
CA SER A 181 2.86 -23.96 -10.57
C SER A 181 3.50 -24.74 -9.43
N PHE A 182 3.86 -24.06 -8.35
CA PHE A 182 4.51 -24.67 -7.18
C PHE A 182 4.25 -23.85 -5.91
N GLN A 183 4.49 -24.47 -4.76
CA GLN A 183 4.53 -23.84 -3.44
C GLN A 183 5.97 -23.78 -2.92
N ILE A 184 6.30 -22.79 -2.10
CA ILE A 184 7.61 -22.66 -1.46
C ILE A 184 7.60 -23.39 -0.11
N ASP A 185 8.61 -24.23 0.13
CA ASP A 185 8.90 -24.86 1.41
C ASP A 185 9.81 -23.94 2.24
N SER A 186 9.19 -22.94 2.89
CA SER A 186 9.87 -21.84 3.57
C SER A 186 10.85 -22.26 4.68
N PRO A 187 10.57 -23.26 5.54
CA PRO A 187 11.58 -23.76 6.49
C PRO A 187 12.82 -24.34 5.79
N ARG A 188 12.61 -25.07 4.68
CA ARG A 188 13.71 -25.64 3.89
C ARG A 188 14.47 -24.56 3.12
N LEU A 189 13.78 -23.55 2.61
CA LEU A 189 14.38 -22.37 1.99
C LEU A 189 15.26 -21.60 2.99
N ALA A 190 14.75 -21.32 4.19
CA ALA A 190 15.49 -20.61 5.23
C ALA A 190 16.76 -21.37 5.65
N GLN A 191 16.69 -22.71 5.75
CA GLN A 191 17.87 -23.54 5.98
C GLN A 191 18.87 -23.47 4.82
N HIS A 192 18.38 -23.49 3.57
CA HIS A 192 19.21 -23.37 2.38
C HIS A 192 19.96 -22.02 2.34
N LEU A 193 19.25 -20.92 2.54
CA LEU A 193 19.81 -19.57 2.58
C LEU A 193 20.80 -19.39 3.74
N HIS A 194 20.48 -19.94 4.91
CA HIS A 194 21.37 -19.94 6.07
C HIS A 194 22.69 -20.67 5.78
N GLN A 195 22.63 -21.85 5.14
CA GLN A 195 23.82 -22.61 4.77
C GLN A 195 24.70 -21.86 3.77
N GLN A 196 24.09 -21.20 2.77
CA GLN A 196 24.82 -20.36 1.82
C GLN A 196 25.50 -19.18 2.52
N MET A 197 24.77 -18.43 3.35
CA MET A 197 25.31 -17.29 4.10
C MET A 197 26.50 -17.69 4.98
N VAL A 198 26.40 -18.81 5.70
CA VAL A 198 27.49 -19.33 6.54
C VAL A 198 28.69 -19.76 5.70
N ALA A 199 28.47 -20.35 4.52
CA ALA A 199 29.54 -20.71 3.61
C ALA A 199 30.27 -19.48 3.07
N ASP A 200 29.53 -18.43 2.71
CA ASP A 200 30.04 -17.16 2.21
C ASP A 200 30.86 -16.39 3.26
N LEU A 201 30.33 -16.25 4.48
CA LEU A 201 31.04 -15.58 5.58
C LEU A 201 32.31 -16.34 5.98
N ARG A 202 32.32 -17.68 5.86
CA ARG A 202 33.53 -18.49 6.05
C ARG A 202 34.53 -18.32 4.91
N ALA A 203 34.06 -18.28 3.67
CA ALA A 203 34.92 -18.07 2.50
C ALA A 203 35.61 -16.70 2.54
N ARG A 204 34.94 -15.68 3.09
CA ARG A 204 35.48 -14.31 3.28
C ARG A 204 36.29 -14.13 4.56
N GLY A 205 36.31 -15.13 5.45
CA GLY A 205 37.02 -15.06 6.73
C GLY A 205 36.35 -14.13 7.76
N GLU A 206 35.08 -13.80 7.56
CA GLU A 206 34.29 -12.86 8.37
C GLU A 206 33.51 -13.54 9.49
N LEU A 207 33.37 -14.87 9.48
CA LEU A 207 32.77 -15.65 10.57
C LEU A 207 33.85 -16.22 11.52
N PRO A 208 33.93 -15.76 12.79
CA PRO A 208 34.88 -16.30 13.75
C PRO A 208 34.65 -17.80 14.04
N ASN A 209 35.73 -18.54 14.25
CA ASN A 209 35.67 -19.96 14.60
C ASN A 209 34.85 -20.17 15.89
N GLY A 210 33.77 -20.95 15.82
CA GLY A 210 32.92 -21.31 16.96
C GLY A 210 31.63 -20.51 17.10
N VAL A 211 31.38 -19.49 16.26
CA VAL A 211 30.11 -18.75 16.24
C VAL A 211 29.11 -19.44 15.33
N GLN A 212 27.91 -19.74 15.85
CA GLN A 212 26.76 -20.19 15.07
C GLN A 212 25.84 -18.99 14.84
N LEU A 213 25.47 -18.75 13.59
CA LEU A 213 24.45 -17.77 13.23
C LEU A 213 23.08 -18.43 13.40
N GLU A 214 22.07 -17.68 13.79
CA GLU A 214 20.69 -18.18 13.80
C GLU A 214 20.10 -18.16 12.37
N THR A 215 19.14 -19.04 12.11
CA THR A 215 18.39 -19.03 10.85
C THR A 215 17.46 -17.81 10.84
N PRO A 216 17.46 -16.97 9.79
CA PRO A 216 16.56 -15.83 9.69
C PRO A 216 15.09 -16.28 9.79
N THR A 217 14.37 -15.84 10.82
CA THR A 217 12.95 -16.17 11.03
C THR A 217 12.06 -15.63 9.92
N PHE A 218 12.46 -14.49 9.33
CA PHE A 218 11.81 -13.83 8.20
C PHE A 218 11.53 -14.76 7.00
N PHE A 219 12.47 -15.62 6.61
CA PHE A 219 12.26 -16.59 5.51
C PHE A 219 11.66 -17.92 5.96
N ARG A 220 11.78 -18.26 7.25
CA ARG A 220 11.28 -19.52 7.79
C ARG A 220 9.75 -19.50 7.85
N ASP A 221 9.19 -18.36 8.25
CA ASP A 221 7.76 -18.20 8.53
C ASP A 221 7.02 -17.49 7.37
N MET A 222 7.71 -17.25 6.25
CA MET A 222 7.14 -16.72 5.00
C MET A 222 6.18 -17.74 4.38
N GLN A 223 5.10 -17.28 3.76
CA GLN A 223 4.28 -18.07 2.85
C GLN A 223 4.61 -17.67 1.41
N GLY A 224 4.65 -18.63 0.48
CA GLY A 224 4.95 -18.28 -0.89
C GLY A 224 4.56 -19.36 -1.89
N SER A 225 4.09 -18.91 -3.04
CA SER A 225 3.75 -19.75 -4.18
C SER A 225 4.30 -19.12 -5.46
N GLY A 226 4.33 -19.86 -6.55
CA GLY A 226 4.80 -19.30 -7.80
C GLY A 226 4.51 -20.16 -9.02
N GLU A 227 4.85 -19.58 -10.17
CA GLU A 227 4.77 -20.21 -11.47
C GLU A 227 6.11 -20.05 -12.21
N LEU A 228 6.59 -21.11 -12.84
CA LEU A 228 7.78 -21.10 -13.69
C LEU A 228 7.43 -21.53 -15.11
N TRP A 229 7.78 -20.70 -16.09
CA TRP A 229 7.66 -21.01 -17.51
C TRP A 229 8.99 -21.57 -17.98
N VAL A 230 8.98 -22.77 -18.54
CA VAL A 230 10.19 -23.47 -18.99
C VAL A 230 10.07 -23.72 -20.49
N GLY A 231 11.06 -23.24 -21.25
CA GLY A 231 11.14 -23.46 -22.69
C GLY A 231 11.48 -24.90 -23.07
N ASP A 232 11.36 -25.25 -24.34
CA ASP A 232 11.76 -26.56 -24.88
C ASP A 232 13.25 -26.89 -24.66
N ASP A 233 14.09 -25.87 -24.50
CA ASP A 233 15.51 -25.99 -24.14
C ASP A 233 15.75 -26.30 -22.65
N GLY A 234 14.68 -26.39 -21.86
CA GLY A 234 14.69 -26.66 -20.43
C GLY A 234 15.19 -25.50 -19.57
N LEU A 235 15.29 -24.28 -20.12
CA LEU A 235 15.67 -23.09 -19.37
C LEU A 235 14.43 -22.29 -18.93
N PRO A 236 14.51 -21.59 -17.77
CA PRO A 236 13.48 -20.65 -17.35
C PRO A 236 13.30 -19.51 -18.37
N LEU A 237 12.04 -19.19 -18.71
CA LEU A 237 11.68 -18.04 -19.52
C LEU A 237 11.07 -16.93 -18.66
N ARG A 238 10.24 -17.31 -17.70
CA ARG A 238 9.54 -16.39 -16.79
C ARG A 238 9.29 -17.06 -15.45
N GLN A 239 9.46 -16.33 -14.35
CA GLN A 239 9.12 -16.75 -13.00
C GLN A 239 8.18 -15.72 -12.39
N ILE A 240 7.10 -16.19 -11.80
CA ILE A 240 6.14 -15.38 -11.05
C ILE A 240 6.16 -15.92 -9.63
N LEU A 241 6.41 -15.06 -8.64
CA LEU A 241 6.34 -15.42 -7.23
C LEU A 241 5.31 -14.52 -6.55
N THR A 242 4.50 -15.11 -5.68
CA THR A 242 3.66 -14.39 -4.71
C THR A 242 4.15 -14.79 -3.33
N LEU A 243 4.68 -13.83 -2.58
CA LEU A 243 5.29 -14.01 -1.27
C LEU A 243 4.53 -13.18 -0.24
N GLN A 244 4.29 -13.76 0.93
CA GLN A 244 3.73 -13.10 2.10
C GLN A 244 4.69 -13.31 3.26
N PHE A 245 5.24 -12.21 3.77
CA PHE A 245 6.20 -12.24 4.87
C PHE A 245 5.48 -12.22 6.22
N PRO A 246 6.09 -12.80 7.27
CA PRO A 246 5.53 -12.70 8.62
C PRO A 246 5.47 -11.21 9.05
N PRO A 247 4.46 -10.81 9.84
CA PRO A 247 4.28 -9.41 10.19
C PRO A 247 5.48 -8.80 10.94
N GLN A 248 5.84 -7.56 10.60
CA GLN A 248 6.90 -6.78 11.26
C GLN A 248 6.40 -5.35 11.48
N ASP A 249 6.70 -4.77 12.65
CA ASP A 249 6.36 -3.37 12.96
C ASP A 249 4.89 -2.96 12.72
N GLU A 250 3.95 -3.89 12.99
CA GLU A 250 2.50 -3.72 12.76
C GLU A 250 2.11 -3.60 11.28
N GLU A 251 2.98 -4.07 10.38
CA GLU A 251 2.73 -4.14 8.95
C GLU A 251 2.97 -5.57 8.45
N GLN A 252 2.21 -5.97 7.43
CA GLN A 252 2.38 -7.22 6.72
C GLN A 252 2.74 -6.95 5.27
N VAL A 253 3.88 -7.49 4.84
CA VAL A 253 4.40 -7.26 3.49
C VAL A 253 4.02 -8.42 2.59
N HIS A 254 3.32 -8.10 1.51
CA HIS A 254 3.06 -8.97 0.37
C HIS A 254 3.93 -8.51 -0.80
N ALA A 255 4.56 -9.45 -1.50
CA ALA A 255 5.38 -9.15 -2.66
C ALA A 255 5.00 -10.06 -3.83
N GLN A 256 4.69 -9.46 -4.97
CA GLN A 256 4.59 -10.16 -6.25
C GLN A 256 5.82 -9.84 -7.09
N ILE A 257 6.55 -10.87 -7.50
CA ILE A 257 7.79 -10.74 -8.28
C ILE A 257 7.60 -11.45 -9.61
N VAL A 258 7.65 -10.71 -10.71
CA VAL A 258 7.52 -11.23 -12.07
C VAL A 258 8.84 -11.01 -12.80
N VAL A 259 9.62 -12.06 -12.98
CA VAL A 259 10.93 -12.02 -13.64
C VAL A 259 10.87 -12.67 -15.01
N ASN A 260 11.33 -12.00 -16.05
CA ASN A 260 11.57 -12.60 -17.37
C ASN A 260 13.07 -12.82 -17.55
N PHE A 261 13.47 -14.04 -17.94
CA PHE A 261 14.87 -14.41 -18.09
C PHE A 261 15.27 -14.51 -19.57
N SER A 262 16.52 -14.14 -19.87
CA SER A 262 17.09 -14.24 -21.21
C SER A 262 18.62 -14.43 -21.17
N ASP A 263 19.22 -14.70 -22.33
CA ASP A 263 20.68 -14.73 -22.56
C ASP A 263 21.51 -15.62 -21.63
N PHE A 264 20.96 -16.77 -21.23
CA PHE A 264 21.66 -17.76 -20.41
C PHE A 264 23.01 -18.17 -21.00
N GLY A 265 24.08 -18.03 -20.22
CA GLY A 265 25.45 -18.43 -20.58
C GLY A 265 26.17 -17.49 -21.55
N ASN A 266 25.51 -16.44 -22.04
CA ASN A 266 26.06 -15.45 -22.99
C ASN A 266 26.05 -14.01 -22.45
N ALA A 267 25.58 -13.77 -21.22
CA ALA A 267 25.57 -12.44 -20.62
C ALA A 267 27.00 -11.98 -20.28
N SER A 268 27.44 -10.85 -20.83
CA SER A 268 28.72 -10.20 -20.50
C SER A 268 28.47 -9.07 -19.50
N LEU A 269 29.11 -9.11 -18.32
CA LEU A 269 29.01 -8.11 -17.26
C LEU A 269 29.47 -6.71 -17.74
N THR A 270 28.56 -5.97 -18.34
CA THR A 270 28.74 -4.55 -18.69
C THR A 270 27.57 -3.77 -18.12
N ALA A 271 27.85 -2.78 -17.27
CA ALA A 271 26.90 -1.69 -17.02
C ALA A 271 26.84 -0.82 -18.30
N PRO A 272 25.74 -0.14 -18.62
CA PRO A 272 25.74 0.85 -19.69
C PRO A 272 26.73 1.95 -19.30
N LEU A 273 27.88 2.00 -19.98
CA LEU A 273 28.85 3.08 -19.85
C LEU A 273 28.57 4.10 -20.96
N LEU A 274 28.25 5.33 -20.54
CA LEU A 274 28.32 6.52 -21.40
C LEU A 274 29.72 6.59 -22.03
N THR A 275 29.77 6.59 -23.36
CA THR A 275 31.02 6.87 -24.09
C THR A 275 31.08 8.36 -24.42
N PRO A 276 32.11 9.10 -23.99
CA PRO A 276 32.38 10.42 -24.55
C PRO A 276 33.06 10.25 -25.91
N ALA A 277 32.63 11.06 -26.87
CA ALA A 277 33.22 11.13 -28.19
C ALA A 277 34.68 11.63 -28.13
N GLY A 278 35.60 10.83 -28.69
CA GLY A 278 36.87 11.32 -29.24
C GLY A 278 38.14 10.98 -28.45
N GLY A 279 39.09 10.32 -29.12
CA GLY A 279 40.50 10.31 -28.73
C GLY A 279 41.19 8.94 -28.83
N GLN A 280 41.93 8.73 -29.91
CA GLN A 280 42.74 7.53 -30.14
C GLN A 280 43.88 7.37 -29.13
N GLY A 281 44.27 6.13 -28.84
CA GLY A 281 45.52 5.80 -28.17
C GLY A 281 45.75 4.31 -27.97
N VAL A 282 46.25 3.63 -29.00
CA VAL A 282 46.71 2.24 -28.95
C VAL A 282 48.09 2.18 -28.27
N THR A 283 48.14 1.71 -27.02
CA THR A 283 49.27 1.04 -26.31
C THR A 283 48.70 0.63 -24.93
N ASP A 284 48.38 -0.63 -24.63
CA ASP A 284 49.37 -1.64 -24.25
C ASP A 284 48.78 -3.06 -24.31
N PHE A 285 49.39 -3.88 -25.16
CA PHE A 285 49.10 -5.29 -25.39
C PHE A 285 50.04 -6.21 -24.57
N LEU A 286 50.35 -5.87 -23.31
CA LEU A 286 51.24 -6.67 -22.46
C LEU A 286 50.84 -6.67 -20.98
N ALA A 287 49.82 -7.46 -20.62
CA ALA A 287 49.63 -7.94 -19.24
C ALA A 287 48.69 -9.17 -19.19
N PHE A 288 49.00 -10.21 -19.96
CA PHE A 288 48.38 -11.54 -19.85
C PHE A 288 49.25 -12.42 -18.94
N LEU A 289 48.95 -12.48 -17.63
CA LEU A 289 49.40 -13.52 -16.69
C LEU A 289 48.45 -13.52 -15.46
N PRO A 290 48.00 -14.68 -14.96
CA PRO A 290 47.02 -14.75 -13.88
C PRO A 290 47.66 -14.43 -12.51
N MET A 291 47.09 -13.46 -11.81
CA MET A 291 47.40 -13.14 -10.42
C MET A 291 46.57 -14.05 -9.51
N LEU A 292 47.07 -15.26 -9.29
CA LEU A 292 46.66 -16.12 -8.17
C LEU A 292 47.13 -15.47 -6.85
N PRO A 293 46.31 -15.43 -5.77
CA PRO A 293 46.79 -15.00 -4.46
C PRO A 293 47.81 -16.02 -3.90
N PRO A 294 49.06 -15.62 -3.61
CA PRO A 294 50.06 -16.54 -3.06
C PRO A 294 49.94 -16.59 -1.53
N ALA A 295 48.98 -17.34 -0.99
CA ALA A 295 48.76 -17.40 0.47
C ALA A 295 48.68 -18.80 1.13
N PRO A 296 48.91 -19.94 0.45
CA PRO A 296 49.26 -21.17 1.18
C PRO A 296 50.56 -21.88 0.75
N ILE A 297 51.20 -21.45 -0.36
CA ILE A 297 52.41 -22.14 -0.88
C ILE A 297 53.70 -21.55 -0.29
N ALA A 298 53.77 -20.24 -0.01
CA ALA A 298 54.93 -19.62 0.61
C ALA A 298 55.12 -20.04 2.08
N LEU A 299 54.02 -20.27 2.81
CA LEU A 299 54.05 -20.67 4.22
C LEU A 299 54.48 -22.13 4.40
N THR A 300 54.05 -23.02 3.51
CA THR A 300 54.46 -24.44 3.51
C THR A 300 55.92 -24.62 3.09
N LEU A 301 56.42 -23.79 2.16
CA LEU A 301 57.85 -23.74 1.80
C LEU A 301 58.72 -23.13 2.92
N LEU A 302 58.26 -22.09 3.62
CA LEU A 302 58.97 -21.50 4.77
C LEU A 302 59.04 -22.46 5.96
N ILE A 303 57.95 -23.18 6.26
CA ILE A 303 57.91 -24.20 7.31
C ILE A 303 58.78 -25.42 6.92
N GLY A 304 58.78 -25.81 5.65
CA GLY A 304 59.65 -26.86 5.12
C GLY A 304 61.14 -26.52 5.20
N VAL A 305 61.52 -25.27 4.87
CA VAL A 305 62.91 -24.79 4.97
C VAL A 305 63.32 -24.61 6.44
N ALA A 306 62.44 -24.10 7.31
CA ALA A 306 62.70 -23.98 8.74
C ALA A 306 62.90 -25.36 9.40
N ALA A 307 62.10 -26.37 9.04
CA ALA A 307 62.26 -27.74 9.50
C ALA A 307 63.58 -28.36 9.02
N LEU A 308 64.00 -28.08 7.78
CA LEU A 308 65.24 -28.61 7.20
C LEU A 308 66.49 -27.94 7.81
N VAL A 309 66.42 -26.65 8.15
CA VAL A 309 67.46 -25.91 8.88
C VAL A 309 67.56 -26.38 10.35
N LEU A 310 66.42 -26.63 11.01
CA LEU A 310 66.36 -27.19 12.36
C LEU A 310 66.92 -28.62 12.44
N ILE A 311 66.75 -29.43 11.39
CA ILE A 311 67.32 -30.78 11.30
C ILE A 311 68.84 -30.75 11.02
N ARG A 312 69.34 -29.75 10.27
CA ARG A 312 70.77 -29.64 9.90
C ARG A 312 71.65 -28.99 10.97
N TYR A 313 71.11 -28.09 11.81
CA TYR A 313 71.88 -27.31 12.82
C TYR A 313 71.45 -27.57 14.29
N ARG A 314 71.17 -28.83 14.65
CA ARG A 314 70.62 -29.27 15.96
C ARG A 314 71.47 -28.96 17.22
N ARG A 315 72.60 -28.26 17.12
CA ARG A 315 73.49 -27.97 18.28
C ARG A 315 73.75 -26.48 18.55
N ALA A 316 73.12 -25.56 17.81
CA ALA A 316 73.27 -24.12 18.04
C ALA A 316 72.12 -23.57 18.90
N ARG A 317 72.34 -23.40 20.22
CA ARG A 317 71.32 -22.89 21.16
C ARG A 317 70.77 -21.50 20.81
N ALA A 318 71.56 -20.65 20.15
CA ALA A 318 71.13 -19.31 19.73
C ALA A 318 70.04 -19.32 18.62
N LEU A 319 70.06 -20.32 17.73
CA LEU A 319 69.08 -20.46 16.65
C LEU A 319 67.72 -20.91 17.20
N GLN A 320 67.72 -21.79 18.20
CA GLN A 320 66.50 -22.26 18.87
C GLN A 320 65.78 -21.13 19.63
N ILE A 321 66.54 -20.26 20.30
CA ILE A 321 65.98 -19.10 21.01
C ILE A 321 65.37 -18.10 20.01
N THR A 322 66.05 -17.83 18.89
CA THR A 322 65.57 -16.87 17.89
C THR A 322 64.27 -17.36 17.20
N VAL A 323 64.18 -18.65 16.88
CA VAL A 323 62.96 -19.24 16.30
C VAL A 323 61.83 -19.31 17.34
N ALA A 324 62.12 -19.65 18.60
CA ALA A 324 61.10 -19.64 19.65
C ALA A 324 60.55 -18.24 19.91
N VAL A 325 61.39 -17.20 19.90
CA VAL A 325 60.95 -15.80 20.07
C VAL A 325 60.12 -15.33 18.87
N LEU A 326 60.45 -15.74 17.64
CA LEU A 326 59.66 -15.42 16.45
C LEU A 326 58.31 -16.15 16.43
N VAL A 327 58.26 -17.42 16.85
CA VAL A 327 57.01 -18.19 16.95
C VAL A 327 56.13 -17.65 18.07
N ILE A 328 56.69 -17.35 19.25
CA ILE A 328 55.96 -16.70 20.35
C ILE A 328 55.51 -15.29 19.93
N GLY A 329 56.33 -14.55 19.18
CA GLY A 329 55.95 -13.25 18.63
C GLY A 329 54.78 -13.33 17.64
N PHE A 330 54.70 -14.40 16.85
CA PHE A 330 53.58 -14.65 15.94
C PHE A 330 52.33 -15.18 16.66
N GLU A 331 52.48 -16.05 17.66
CA GLU A 331 51.37 -16.56 18.48
C GLU A 331 50.78 -15.49 19.42
N VAL A 332 51.58 -14.51 19.84
CA VAL A 332 51.14 -13.39 20.68
C VAL A 332 50.69 -12.18 19.85
N GLY A 333 51.21 -12.01 18.63
CA GLY A 333 50.82 -10.91 17.72
C GLY A 333 49.54 -11.17 16.91
N GLY A 334 49.23 -12.43 16.61
CA GLY A 334 48.02 -12.83 15.87
C GLY A 334 46.69 -12.43 16.53
N PRO A 335 46.51 -12.62 17.86
CA PRO A 335 45.26 -12.27 18.54
C PRO A 335 45.00 -10.76 18.64
N LEU A 336 46.03 -9.91 18.53
CA LEU A 336 45.89 -8.45 18.66
C LEU A 336 45.38 -7.77 17.38
N LEU A 337 45.57 -8.39 16.21
CA LEU A 337 44.98 -7.91 14.95
C LEU A 337 43.50 -8.35 14.79
N GLY A 338 43.08 -9.46 15.40
CA GLY A 338 41.67 -9.88 15.46
C GLY A 338 40.83 -9.17 16.54
N ALA A 339 41.47 -8.64 17.58
CA ALA A 339 40.78 -7.90 18.65
C ALA A 339 40.24 -6.54 18.19
N HIS A 340 40.85 -5.91 17.19
CA HIS A 340 40.41 -4.60 16.68
C HIS A 340 39.19 -4.67 15.74
N THR A 341 38.99 -5.79 15.02
CA THR A 341 37.82 -6.05 14.18
C THR A 341 36.61 -6.50 15.01
N ASN A 342 36.81 -7.35 16.02
CA ASN A 342 35.74 -7.80 16.91
C ASN A 342 35.17 -6.65 17.77
N ALA A 343 36.00 -5.72 18.26
CA ALA A 343 35.55 -4.62 19.10
C ALA A 343 34.69 -3.57 18.35
N ARG A 344 34.96 -3.31 17.07
CA ARG A 344 34.16 -2.37 16.25
C ARG A 344 32.81 -2.95 15.84
N PHE A 345 32.77 -4.25 15.53
CA PHE A 345 31.53 -4.99 15.27
C PHE A 345 30.59 -4.96 16.48
N PHE A 346 31.09 -5.35 17.67
CA PHE A 346 30.27 -5.35 18.89
C PHE A 346 29.94 -3.94 19.42
N ALA A 347 30.75 -2.90 19.16
CA ALA A 347 30.44 -1.54 19.59
C ALA A 347 29.34 -0.89 18.75
N ALA A 348 29.30 -1.14 17.44
CA ALA A 348 28.23 -0.68 16.56
C ALA A 348 26.91 -1.43 16.82
N GLN A 349 26.97 -2.75 17.11
CA GLN A 349 25.80 -3.54 17.46
C GLN A 349 25.22 -3.19 18.85
N ARG A 350 26.07 -2.95 19.87
CA ARG A 350 25.59 -2.66 21.25
C ARG A 350 24.87 -1.31 21.37
N ALA A 351 25.22 -0.32 20.55
CA ALA A 351 24.56 0.99 20.56
C ALA A 351 23.16 0.94 19.90
N LYS A 352 22.95 0.11 18.87
CA LYS A 352 21.63 -0.10 18.25
C LYS A 352 20.76 -1.11 19.02
N ALA A 353 21.36 -2.18 19.56
CA ALA A 353 20.63 -3.23 20.26
C ALA A 353 20.15 -2.83 21.66
N ALA A 354 20.85 -1.95 22.38
CA ALA A 354 20.42 -1.53 23.71
C ALA A 354 19.19 -0.62 23.69
N ASP A 355 19.04 0.23 22.67
CA ASP A 355 17.88 1.13 22.51
C ASP A 355 16.67 0.37 21.94
N GLN A 356 16.90 -0.61 21.04
CA GLN A 356 15.85 -1.49 20.54
C GLN A 356 15.41 -2.55 21.58
N GLN A 357 16.32 -3.18 22.35
CA GLN A 357 15.93 -4.17 23.36
C GLN A 357 15.16 -3.55 24.53
N ALA A 358 15.47 -2.31 24.94
CA ALA A 358 14.71 -1.66 26.01
C ALA A 358 13.25 -1.39 25.58
N ARG A 359 13.03 -1.02 24.32
CA ARG A 359 11.69 -0.81 23.73
C ARG A 359 10.99 -2.13 23.39
N GLN A 360 11.74 -3.11 22.88
CA GLN A 360 11.22 -4.42 22.50
C GLN A 360 10.91 -5.30 23.70
N VAL A 361 11.62 -5.21 24.83
CA VAL A 361 11.29 -6.00 26.03
C VAL A 361 10.02 -5.47 26.69
N ALA A 362 9.82 -4.15 26.75
CA ALA A 362 8.57 -3.55 27.23
C ALA A 362 7.40 -3.85 26.27
N ALA A 363 7.60 -3.74 24.96
CA ALA A 363 6.59 -4.09 23.95
C ALA A 363 6.35 -5.60 23.80
N LYS A 364 7.33 -6.45 24.15
CA LYS A 364 7.21 -7.91 24.14
C LYS A 364 6.55 -8.43 25.41
N GLU A 365 6.76 -7.82 26.57
CA GLU A 365 5.94 -8.14 27.75
C GLU A 365 4.47 -7.79 27.52
N ASP A 366 4.19 -6.72 26.78
CA ASP A 366 2.83 -6.31 26.39
C ASP A 366 2.25 -7.16 25.23
N ARG A 367 3.07 -7.51 24.21
CA ARG A 367 2.69 -8.42 23.11
C ARG A 367 2.57 -9.87 23.54
N ASP A 368 3.41 -10.39 24.42
CA ASP A 368 3.32 -11.78 24.90
C ASP A 368 2.07 -11.94 25.80
N LEU A 369 1.59 -10.85 26.44
CA LEU A 369 0.31 -10.81 27.15
C LEU A 369 -0.89 -10.80 26.17
N ARG A 370 -0.79 -10.07 25.05
CA ARG A 370 -1.83 -10.01 23.98
C ARG A 370 -1.84 -11.24 23.06
N ALA A 371 -0.68 -11.81 22.74
CA ALA A 371 -0.54 -13.02 21.94
C ALA A 371 -0.93 -14.30 22.71
N ALA A 372 -0.89 -14.25 24.04
CA ALA A 372 -1.52 -15.27 24.88
C ALA A 372 -3.06 -15.25 24.82
N LEU A 373 -3.66 -14.21 24.20
CA LEU A 373 -5.10 -13.97 24.07
C LEU A 373 -5.60 -13.96 22.59
N GLY A 374 -4.81 -14.49 21.64
CA GLY A 374 -4.90 -14.23 20.17
C GLY A 374 -6.28 -14.18 19.48
N SER A 375 -6.38 -13.37 18.41
CA SER A 375 -7.53 -13.32 17.48
C SER A 375 -7.43 -14.42 16.41
N VAL A 376 -8.57 -15.00 16.05
CA VAL A 376 -8.75 -16.01 15.02
C VAL A 376 -9.04 -15.30 13.69
N GLU A 377 -8.39 -15.69 12.58
CA GLU A 377 -8.69 -15.16 11.24
C GLU A 377 -10.12 -15.58 10.84
N PHE A 378 -10.97 -14.59 10.50
CA PHE A 378 -12.38 -14.81 10.17
C PHE A 378 -12.53 -15.70 8.93
N ASN A 379 -13.47 -16.63 8.97
CA ASN A 379 -13.77 -17.52 7.85
C ASN A 379 -15.28 -17.53 7.61
N PRO A 380 -15.76 -17.02 6.47
CA PRO A 380 -17.19 -16.85 6.22
C PRO A 380 -17.93 -18.17 6.03
N HIS A 381 -17.25 -19.32 6.06
CA HIS A 381 -17.87 -20.64 5.93
C HIS A 381 -17.86 -21.48 7.20
N VAL A 382 -17.36 -20.91 8.30
CA VAL A 382 -17.33 -21.59 9.60
C VAL A 382 -18.19 -20.78 10.55
N SER A 383 -19.14 -21.45 11.22
CA SER A 383 -19.98 -20.77 12.20
C SER A 383 -19.11 -20.20 13.34
N PRO A 384 -19.31 -18.93 13.72
CA PRO A 384 -18.66 -18.36 14.90
C PRO A 384 -18.96 -19.17 16.17
N LEU A 385 -20.19 -19.70 16.30
CA LEU A 385 -20.62 -20.52 17.42
C LEU A 385 -19.88 -21.87 17.50
N GLU A 386 -19.66 -22.54 16.37
CA GLU A 386 -18.93 -23.82 16.32
C GLU A 386 -17.42 -23.63 16.55
N SER A 387 -16.86 -22.52 16.09
CA SER A 387 -15.45 -22.16 16.28
C SER A 387 -15.11 -21.98 17.76
N ALA A 388 -16.03 -21.39 18.53
CA ALA A 388 -15.89 -21.20 19.97
C ALA A 388 -16.01 -22.53 20.77
N GLU A 389 -16.78 -23.51 20.30
CA GLU A 389 -16.87 -24.83 20.95
C GLU A 389 -15.61 -25.70 20.78
N ILE A 390 -14.89 -25.58 19.65
CA ILE A 390 -13.69 -26.37 19.34
C ILE A 390 -12.49 -25.97 20.22
N GLY A 391 -12.45 -24.73 20.71
CA GLY A 391 -11.42 -24.23 21.63
C GLY A 391 -11.35 -24.96 22.98
N ASP A 392 -12.47 -25.53 23.45
CA ASP A 392 -12.62 -26.16 24.77
C ASP A 392 -12.11 -27.63 24.80
N GLY A 393 -12.03 -28.27 23.62
CA GLY A 393 -11.64 -29.69 23.50
C GLY A 393 -10.17 -30.01 23.87
N ARG A 394 -9.30 -29.00 24.00
CA ARG A 394 -7.87 -29.16 24.32
C ARG A 394 -7.55 -29.16 25.82
N LEU A 395 -8.51 -28.90 26.70
CA LEU A 395 -8.30 -28.88 28.16
C LEU A 395 -8.59 -30.22 28.86
N ASN A 396 -9.03 -31.25 28.11
CA ASN A 396 -9.24 -32.60 28.65
C ASN A 396 -8.05 -33.54 28.34
N SER A 397 -6.97 -33.43 29.13
CA SER A 397 -6.04 -34.56 29.30
C SER A 397 -5.63 -34.72 30.76
N ASN A 398 -6.39 -35.56 31.46
CA ASN A 398 -5.97 -36.23 32.68
C ASN A 398 -4.77 -37.14 32.37
N ASP A 399 -3.53 -36.68 32.55
CA ASP A 399 -2.36 -37.48 32.99
C ASP A 399 -1.04 -36.69 32.86
N ALA A 400 -0.55 -36.10 33.96
CA ALA A 400 0.88 -36.07 34.36
C ALA A 400 1.08 -35.28 35.68
N PRO A 401 2.04 -35.66 36.55
CA PRO A 401 2.08 -35.24 37.94
C PRO A 401 2.89 -33.96 38.20
N VAL A 402 2.56 -33.36 39.34
CA VAL A 402 3.19 -32.26 40.06
C VAL A 402 4.73 -32.29 40.05
N GLU A 403 5.35 -31.20 39.59
CA GLU A 403 6.51 -30.60 40.28
C GLU A 403 6.38 -29.07 40.33
N SER A 404 6.12 -28.60 41.55
CA SER A 404 6.23 -27.23 42.02
C SER A 404 7.70 -26.80 42.08
N ASN A 405 8.03 -25.60 41.55
CA ASN A 405 8.86 -24.58 42.22
C ASN A 405 9.29 -23.47 41.25
N LEU A 406 8.52 -22.38 41.16
CA LEU A 406 9.02 -21.01 40.96
C LEU A 406 7.99 -20.04 41.58
N PRO A 407 8.39 -19.09 42.45
CA PRO A 407 7.48 -18.12 43.04
C PRO A 407 7.15 -16.98 42.05
N SER A 408 5.89 -16.89 41.63
CA SER A 408 5.37 -15.76 40.85
C SER A 408 5.14 -14.53 41.75
N PRO A 409 5.64 -13.34 41.40
CA PRO A 409 5.19 -12.09 41.97
C PRO A 409 4.05 -11.53 41.11
N ILE A 410 2.85 -12.10 41.22
CA ILE A 410 1.62 -11.44 40.75
C ILE A 410 0.57 -11.60 41.85
N SER A 411 0.59 -10.66 42.78
CA SER A 411 -0.57 -10.30 43.60
C SER A 411 -0.90 -8.87 43.20
N GLY A 412 -1.88 -8.69 42.31
CA GLY A 412 -2.24 -7.36 41.83
C GLY A 412 -3.35 -7.29 40.78
N LEU A 413 -3.55 -8.31 39.95
CA LEU A 413 -4.69 -8.33 39.02
C LEU A 413 -5.88 -9.03 39.69
N GLN A 414 -6.80 -8.23 40.23
CA GLN A 414 -8.13 -8.72 40.59
C GLN A 414 -8.93 -8.97 39.30
N SER A 415 -9.30 -10.24 39.11
CA SER A 415 -10.44 -10.76 38.35
C SER A 415 -10.71 -10.17 36.96
N ALA A 416 -10.23 -10.88 35.93
CA ALA A 416 -11.05 -11.08 34.74
C ALA A 416 -12.46 -11.53 35.17
N PRO A 417 -13.55 -11.08 34.51
CA PRO A 417 -14.87 -11.64 34.77
C PRO A 417 -14.75 -13.16 34.65
N ALA A 418 -15.34 -13.87 35.62
CA ALA A 418 -15.39 -15.32 35.54
C ALA A 418 -16.20 -15.65 34.29
N LEU A 419 -15.53 -16.08 33.21
CA LEU A 419 -16.14 -16.68 32.02
C LEU A 419 -17.38 -17.44 32.46
N GLN A 420 -18.55 -17.09 31.93
CA GLN A 420 -19.76 -17.84 32.25
C GLN A 420 -19.52 -19.31 31.88
N THR A 421 -19.48 -20.16 32.90
CA THR A 421 -19.25 -21.61 32.72
C THR A 421 -20.54 -22.36 32.44
N THR A 422 -21.68 -21.69 32.55
CA THR A 422 -23.02 -22.24 32.35
C THR A 422 -23.89 -21.23 31.62
N ASP A 423 -24.51 -21.66 30.54
CA ASP A 423 -25.54 -20.90 29.85
C ASP A 423 -26.75 -20.71 30.78
N THR A 424 -27.03 -19.45 31.14
CA THR A 424 -28.17 -19.09 32.00
C THR A 424 -29.41 -18.71 31.20
N GLY A 425 -29.31 -18.63 29.87
CA GLY A 425 -30.34 -18.12 28.98
C GLY A 425 -30.64 -16.63 29.19
N LEU A 426 -29.73 -15.89 29.82
CA LEU A 426 -29.78 -14.44 29.88
C LEU A 426 -29.38 -13.88 28.50
N ASP A 427 -30.07 -12.82 28.10
CA ASP A 427 -29.92 -12.10 26.83
C ASP A 427 -30.13 -10.62 27.22
N ALA A 428 -29.02 -9.96 27.55
CA ALA A 428 -29.02 -8.67 28.24
C ALA A 428 -29.36 -7.50 27.31
N ASP A 429 -29.05 -7.61 26.02
CA ASP A 429 -29.33 -6.60 25.00
C ASP A 429 -30.59 -6.90 24.15
N GLY A 430 -31.13 -8.12 24.26
CA GLY A 430 -32.39 -8.54 23.65
C GLY A 430 -32.26 -8.89 22.17
N ASP A 431 -31.08 -9.24 21.70
CA ASP A 431 -30.82 -9.59 20.30
C ASP A 431 -31.13 -11.06 19.99
N THR A 432 -31.42 -11.89 21.01
CA THR A 432 -31.69 -13.35 20.99
C THR A 432 -30.47 -14.27 20.97
N LEU A 433 -29.26 -13.73 20.98
CA LEU A 433 -28.05 -14.39 21.41
C LEU A 433 -28.00 -14.37 22.95
N THR A 434 -27.43 -15.40 23.58
CA THR A 434 -27.34 -15.40 25.05
C THR A 434 -26.03 -14.76 25.50
N ASP A 435 -26.00 -14.14 26.67
CA ASP A 435 -24.78 -13.58 27.27
C ASP A 435 -23.63 -14.61 27.30
N PHE A 436 -23.98 -15.89 27.45
CA PHE A 436 -23.03 -16.99 27.43
C PHE A 436 -22.44 -17.26 26.04
N ALA A 437 -23.24 -17.12 24.98
CA ALA A 437 -22.78 -17.25 23.60
C ALA A 437 -21.94 -16.04 23.20
N GLU A 438 -22.40 -14.83 23.52
CA GLU A 438 -21.68 -13.56 23.25
C GLU A 438 -20.29 -13.53 23.88
N GLU A 439 -20.17 -13.83 25.18
CA GLU A 439 -18.88 -13.92 25.88
C GLU A 439 -17.90 -14.91 25.21
N ARG A 440 -18.40 -15.92 24.50
CA ARG A 440 -17.58 -16.97 23.84
C ARG A 440 -17.14 -16.59 22.45
N ILE A 441 -17.98 -15.88 21.70
CA ILE A 441 -17.64 -15.45 20.34
C ILE A 441 -16.96 -14.08 20.31
N GLY A 442 -17.04 -13.30 21.39
CA GLY A 442 -16.36 -12.02 21.54
C GLY A 442 -17.27 -10.80 21.40
N THR A 443 -18.57 -10.99 21.20
CA THR A 443 -19.55 -9.92 21.01
C THR A 443 -20.01 -9.26 22.33
N SER A 444 -20.66 -8.11 22.22
CA SER A 444 -20.97 -7.21 23.33
C SER A 444 -22.31 -7.52 24.01
N LEU A 445 -22.24 -7.98 25.27
CA LEU A 445 -23.40 -8.21 26.18
C LEU A 445 -24.41 -7.06 26.34
N ALA A 446 -24.08 -5.87 25.89
CA ALA A 446 -24.89 -4.68 26.05
C ALA A 446 -25.32 -4.05 24.72
N SER A 447 -24.89 -4.62 23.58
CA SER A 447 -25.14 -4.08 22.26
C SER A 447 -25.55 -5.19 21.30
N ALA A 448 -26.81 -5.14 20.86
CA ALA A 448 -27.41 -6.10 19.93
C ALA A 448 -26.80 -6.13 18.52
N ASP A 449 -25.72 -5.37 18.33
CA ASP A 449 -25.02 -5.02 17.09
C ASP A 449 -23.67 -4.46 17.58
N THR A 450 -22.65 -5.32 17.62
CA THR A 450 -21.38 -5.05 18.30
C THR A 450 -20.54 -4.02 17.55
N ASP A 451 -20.51 -4.08 16.22
CA ASP A 451 -19.76 -3.15 15.37
C ASP A 451 -20.59 -1.94 14.88
N SER A 452 -21.89 -1.92 15.19
CA SER A 452 -22.82 -0.85 14.91
C SER A 452 -23.05 -0.58 13.42
N ASP A 453 -22.96 -1.61 12.58
CA ASP A 453 -23.21 -1.50 11.14
C ASP A 453 -24.70 -1.59 10.76
N GLY A 454 -25.56 -2.06 11.67
CA GLY A 454 -27.00 -2.23 11.49
C GLY A 454 -27.46 -3.66 11.22
N LEU A 455 -26.55 -4.61 11.03
CA LEU A 455 -26.80 -6.04 11.22
C LEU A 455 -26.64 -6.37 12.71
N ARG A 456 -27.39 -7.35 13.17
CA ARG A 456 -27.33 -7.76 14.58
C ARG A 456 -26.46 -8.98 14.72
N ASP A 457 -25.72 -9.08 15.81
CA ASP A 457 -24.82 -10.20 16.08
C ASP A 457 -25.53 -11.55 15.88
N ASN A 458 -26.78 -11.68 16.35
CA ASN A 458 -27.56 -12.90 16.14
C ASN A 458 -27.82 -13.27 14.66
N VAL A 459 -27.95 -12.30 13.75
CA VAL A 459 -28.14 -12.54 12.31
C VAL A 459 -26.85 -13.06 11.70
N GLU A 460 -25.74 -12.41 12.05
CA GLU A 460 -24.41 -12.66 11.51
C GLU A 460 -23.88 -14.03 11.90
N VAL A 461 -24.00 -14.38 13.19
CA VAL A 461 -23.48 -15.64 13.75
C VAL A 461 -24.32 -16.85 13.36
N ASN A 462 -25.63 -16.65 13.15
CA ASN A 462 -26.51 -17.70 12.62
C ASN A 462 -26.25 -17.93 11.13
N GLY A 463 -25.81 -16.88 10.42
CA GLY A 463 -25.49 -16.93 9.01
C GLY A 463 -26.69 -17.24 8.12
N PHE A 464 -26.39 -17.52 6.85
CA PHE A 464 -27.39 -17.83 5.84
C PHE A 464 -26.89 -18.90 4.88
N SER A 465 -27.81 -19.50 4.10
CA SER A 465 -27.43 -20.42 3.03
C SER A 465 -27.65 -19.78 1.67
N PHE A 466 -26.60 -19.78 0.85
CA PHE A 466 -26.60 -19.21 -0.49
C PHE A 466 -25.73 -20.06 -1.42
N GLY A 467 -26.15 -20.25 -2.68
CA GLY A 467 -25.40 -21.08 -3.64
C GLY A 467 -25.21 -22.56 -3.23
N GLY A 468 -25.93 -23.05 -2.21
CA GLY A 468 -25.73 -24.38 -1.63
C GLY A 468 -24.61 -24.47 -0.58
N GLN A 469 -24.07 -23.32 -0.16
CA GLN A 469 -23.06 -23.16 0.88
C GLN A 469 -23.63 -22.35 2.06
N SER A 470 -23.00 -22.44 3.22
CA SER A 470 -23.30 -21.61 4.39
C SER A 470 -22.32 -20.45 4.47
N TRP A 471 -22.85 -19.28 4.80
CA TRP A 471 -22.15 -18.00 4.87
C TRP A 471 -22.42 -17.34 6.21
N TYR A 472 -21.42 -16.69 6.77
CA TYR A 472 -21.46 -15.93 8.01
C TYR A 472 -20.73 -14.62 7.78
N THR A 473 -21.22 -13.53 8.39
CA THR A 473 -20.52 -12.23 8.50
C THR A 473 -19.82 -12.15 9.85
N ASN A 474 -18.95 -11.14 10.01
CA ASN A 474 -18.12 -10.94 11.18
C ASN A 474 -18.74 -9.87 12.10
N PRO A 475 -19.29 -10.25 13.26
CA PRO A 475 -20.00 -9.31 14.14
C PRO A 475 -19.11 -8.25 14.81
N ASP A 476 -17.79 -8.37 14.64
CA ASP A 476 -16.82 -7.38 15.13
C ASP A 476 -16.32 -6.45 14.00
N ALA A 477 -16.85 -6.55 12.77
CA ALA A 477 -16.40 -5.80 11.61
C ALA A 477 -17.54 -5.37 10.68
N THR A 478 -17.76 -4.05 10.63
CA THR A 478 -18.77 -3.36 9.80
C THR A 478 -18.74 -3.71 8.30
N ASP A 479 -17.61 -4.23 7.83
CA ASP A 479 -17.35 -4.66 6.45
C ASP A 479 -16.53 -5.95 6.55
N SER A 480 -17.21 -7.09 6.41
CA SER A 480 -16.66 -8.44 6.63
C SER A 480 -15.61 -8.81 5.58
N ASN A 481 -15.75 -8.33 4.36
CA ASN A 481 -14.88 -8.69 3.24
C ASN A 481 -13.78 -7.62 3.00
N GLY A 482 -13.93 -6.44 3.63
CA GLY A 482 -13.02 -5.32 3.57
C GLY A 482 -13.00 -4.61 2.22
N ASP A 483 -14.07 -4.67 1.42
CA ASP A 483 -14.16 -4.11 0.07
C ASP A 483 -14.64 -2.66 0.02
N GLY A 484 -15.01 -2.07 1.15
CA GLY A 484 -15.42 -0.67 1.26
C GLY A 484 -16.93 -0.44 1.35
N LEU A 485 -17.76 -1.48 1.25
CA LEU A 485 -19.18 -1.43 1.55
C LEU A 485 -19.46 -2.15 2.88
N GLY A 486 -20.41 -1.62 3.65
CA GLY A 486 -20.77 -2.25 4.93
C GLY A 486 -21.76 -3.39 4.72
N ASP A 487 -21.70 -4.41 5.56
CA ASP A 487 -22.45 -5.66 5.36
C ASP A 487 -23.96 -5.41 5.27
N ILE A 488 -24.51 -4.46 6.04
CA ILE A 488 -25.94 -4.11 5.95
C ILE A 488 -26.37 -3.65 4.55
N VAL A 489 -25.47 -2.96 3.82
CA VAL A 489 -25.75 -2.38 2.50
C VAL A 489 -25.83 -3.50 1.47
N GLU A 490 -24.87 -4.42 1.53
CA GLU A 490 -24.74 -5.57 0.62
C GLU A 490 -25.74 -6.68 0.93
N TRP A 491 -26.17 -6.81 2.19
CA TRP A 491 -27.32 -7.64 2.53
C TRP A 491 -28.60 -7.08 1.91
N GLY A 492 -28.78 -5.76 2.05
CA GLY A 492 -29.90 -5.00 1.51
C GLY A 492 -31.22 -5.16 2.28
N VAL A 493 -32.13 -4.21 2.05
CA VAL A 493 -33.48 -4.18 2.62
C VAL A 493 -34.56 -4.35 1.55
N ASP A 494 -35.73 -4.83 1.95
CA ASP A 494 -36.90 -4.92 1.09
C ASP A 494 -37.61 -3.55 0.95
N ALA A 495 -38.64 -3.49 0.10
CA ALA A 495 -39.39 -2.26 -0.13
C ALA A 495 -40.13 -1.72 1.11
N SER A 496 -40.22 -2.50 2.18
CA SER A 496 -40.80 -2.10 3.47
C SER A 496 -39.73 -1.63 4.47
N GLY A 497 -38.45 -1.66 4.08
CA GLY A 497 -37.31 -1.30 4.94
C GLY A 497 -36.89 -2.41 5.91
N ASN A 498 -37.35 -3.64 5.73
CA ASN A 498 -36.88 -4.77 6.53
C ASN A 498 -35.69 -5.43 5.85
N LEU A 499 -34.78 -6.00 6.64
CA LEU A 499 -33.68 -6.82 6.13
C LEU A 499 -34.22 -7.93 5.21
N ARG A 500 -33.57 -8.12 4.05
CA ARG A 500 -33.99 -9.14 3.09
C ARG A 500 -33.82 -10.55 3.65
N THR A 501 -34.64 -11.48 3.17
CA THR A 501 -34.52 -12.90 3.56
C THR A 501 -33.29 -13.59 3.00
N THR A 502 -32.76 -13.06 1.90
CA THR A 502 -31.50 -13.48 1.27
C THR A 502 -30.75 -12.20 0.88
N PRO A 503 -29.42 -12.16 1.09
CA PRO A 503 -28.57 -11.06 0.65
C PRO A 503 -28.71 -10.75 -0.85
N LEU A 504 -28.11 -9.63 -1.26
CA LEU A 504 -28.00 -9.29 -2.68
C LEU A 504 -26.98 -10.22 -3.38
N ASP A 505 -27.15 -10.29 -4.70
CA ASP A 505 -26.35 -11.01 -5.68
C ASP A 505 -26.60 -10.26 -6.98
N THR A 506 -25.91 -9.13 -7.10
CA THR A 506 -26.23 -8.06 -8.04
C THR A 506 -25.98 -8.49 -9.49
N ASP A 507 -24.86 -9.17 -9.76
CA ASP A 507 -24.54 -9.68 -11.10
C ASP A 507 -25.15 -11.07 -11.40
N ASN A 508 -25.73 -11.73 -10.39
CA ASN A 508 -26.36 -13.06 -10.46
C ASN A 508 -25.38 -14.19 -10.83
N ASP A 509 -24.11 -14.09 -10.43
CA ASP A 509 -23.12 -15.14 -10.64
C ASP A 509 -23.21 -16.28 -9.59
N GLY A 510 -24.02 -16.08 -8.55
CA GLY A 510 -24.25 -17.06 -7.47
C GLY A 510 -23.32 -16.87 -6.27
N PHE A 511 -22.60 -15.76 -6.22
CA PHE A 511 -21.79 -15.30 -5.12
C PHE A 511 -22.51 -14.09 -4.45
N PRO A 512 -22.75 -14.09 -3.12
CA PRO A 512 -23.43 -12.98 -2.47
C PRO A 512 -22.58 -11.71 -2.43
N ASP A 513 -23.22 -10.55 -2.60
CA ASP A 513 -22.55 -9.24 -2.62
C ASP A 513 -21.64 -9.04 -1.39
N LEU A 514 -22.09 -9.47 -0.21
CA LEU A 514 -21.36 -9.47 1.07
C LEU A 514 -19.91 -9.96 1.04
N PHE A 515 -19.50 -10.72 0.03
CA PHE A 515 -18.14 -11.23 -0.09
C PHE A 515 -17.54 -11.00 -1.50
N ASP A 516 -18.25 -10.27 -2.38
CA ASP A 516 -17.91 -10.06 -3.79
C ASP A 516 -17.22 -8.70 -3.95
N PRO A 517 -15.93 -8.66 -4.31
CA PRO A 517 -15.22 -7.39 -4.40
C PRO A 517 -15.59 -6.51 -5.61
N ASP A 518 -16.47 -6.97 -6.51
CA ASP A 518 -16.99 -6.24 -7.69
C ASP A 518 -18.45 -6.65 -7.94
N ASN A 519 -19.37 -6.08 -7.15
CA ASN A 519 -20.76 -6.53 -7.00
C ASN A 519 -21.56 -6.59 -8.32
N ASP A 520 -21.27 -5.73 -9.29
CA ASP A 520 -21.95 -5.72 -10.60
C ASP A 520 -21.07 -6.21 -11.78
N ASN A 521 -19.83 -6.57 -11.47
CA ASN A 521 -18.85 -7.20 -12.35
C ASN A 521 -18.59 -6.38 -13.62
N ASP A 522 -18.43 -5.08 -13.46
CA ASP A 522 -18.07 -4.16 -14.51
C ASP A 522 -16.54 -3.91 -14.61
N GLY A 523 -15.80 -4.47 -13.65
CA GLY A 523 -14.35 -4.46 -13.54
C GLY A 523 -13.81 -3.37 -12.61
N VAL A 524 -14.66 -2.55 -12.00
CA VAL A 524 -14.26 -1.57 -10.99
C VAL A 524 -14.59 -2.14 -9.60
N PRO A 525 -13.59 -2.36 -8.73
CA PRO A 525 -13.87 -2.86 -7.38
C PRO A 525 -14.71 -1.88 -6.56
N ASP A 526 -15.51 -2.41 -5.65
CA ASP A 526 -16.52 -1.67 -4.89
C ASP A 526 -15.99 -0.43 -4.16
N HIS A 527 -14.84 -0.50 -3.47
CA HIS A 527 -14.22 0.68 -2.84
C HIS A 527 -13.78 1.77 -3.83
N LYS A 528 -13.79 1.50 -5.13
CA LYS A 528 -13.48 2.45 -6.21
C LYS A 528 -14.66 2.72 -7.13
N ASP A 529 -15.78 2.01 -7.02
CA ASP A 529 -16.93 2.21 -7.89
C ASP A 529 -17.80 3.39 -7.42
N LEU A 530 -18.26 4.20 -8.37
CA LEU A 530 -19.27 5.22 -8.10
C LEU A 530 -20.70 4.66 -8.03
N ALA A 531 -20.92 3.45 -8.55
CA ALA A 531 -22.18 2.73 -8.54
C ALA A 531 -21.97 1.21 -8.42
N PRO A 532 -21.55 0.71 -7.24
CA PRO A 532 -21.19 -0.70 -7.05
C PRO A 532 -22.30 -1.70 -7.38
N PHE A 533 -23.56 -1.26 -7.40
CA PHE A 533 -24.71 -2.11 -7.65
C PHE A 533 -25.29 -1.98 -9.06
N ALA A 534 -24.73 -1.12 -9.93
CA ALA A 534 -25.32 -0.85 -11.24
C ALA A 534 -24.38 -0.32 -12.34
N ARG A 535 -24.17 -1.18 -13.34
CA ARG A 535 -23.44 -0.89 -14.57
C ARG A 535 -24.28 -0.50 -15.79
N GLY A 536 -23.63 0.20 -16.72
CA GLY A 536 -24.13 0.42 -18.08
C GLY A 536 -23.91 -0.79 -19.01
N ALA A 537 -24.97 -1.53 -19.32
CA ALA A 537 -24.89 -2.71 -20.21
C ALA A 537 -24.58 -2.41 -21.70
N THR A 538 -24.63 -1.14 -22.13
CA THR A 538 -24.42 -0.75 -23.55
C THR A 538 -22.99 -0.30 -23.77
N VAL A 539 -22.31 -0.88 -24.76
CA VAL A 539 -21.04 -0.35 -25.26
C VAL A 539 -21.32 0.88 -26.14
N HIS A 540 -20.72 2.00 -25.77
CA HIS A 540 -20.83 3.28 -26.48
C HIS A 540 -19.63 3.50 -27.41
N ASP A 541 -19.86 4.16 -28.54
CA ASP A 541 -18.82 4.51 -29.51
C ASP A 541 -19.10 5.89 -30.16
N GLY A 542 -18.28 6.29 -31.13
CA GLY A 542 -18.43 7.57 -31.83
C GLY A 542 -19.77 7.76 -32.56
N ASN A 543 -20.38 6.67 -33.02
CA ASN A 543 -21.66 6.66 -33.75
C ASN A 543 -22.85 6.40 -32.83
N THR A 544 -22.64 5.68 -31.73
CA THR A 544 -23.63 5.32 -30.71
C THR A 544 -23.22 5.91 -29.35
N PRO A 545 -23.23 7.25 -29.20
CA PRO A 545 -22.86 7.89 -27.93
C PRO A 545 -23.91 7.60 -26.86
N LEU A 546 -23.51 7.70 -25.59
CA LEU A 546 -24.44 7.76 -24.47
C LEU A 546 -25.33 9.01 -24.62
N GLN A 547 -26.65 8.83 -24.51
CA GLN A 547 -27.65 9.88 -24.58
C GLN A 547 -28.12 10.20 -23.15
N LEU A 548 -27.43 11.13 -22.49
CA LEU A 548 -27.69 11.50 -21.10
C LEU A 548 -28.77 12.58 -21.00
N THR A 549 -29.77 12.38 -20.15
CA THR A 549 -30.79 13.39 -19.82
C THR A 549 -30.91 13.54 -18.31
N VAL A 550 -30.92 14.79 -17.81
CA VAL A 550 -31.22 15.08 -16.40
C VAL A 550 -32.48 15.97 -16.31
N ARG A 551 -33.46 15.54 -15.53
CA ARG A 551 -34.77 16.19 -15.38
C ARG A 551 -35.01 16.70 -13.97
N ASN A 552 -35.92 17.68 -13.87
CA ASN A 552 -36.37 18.28 -12.63
C ASN A 552 -35.24 18.94 -11.81
N LEU A 553 -34.27 19.49 -12.52
CA LEU A 553 -33.25 20.38 -11.96
C LEU A 553 -33.85 21.74 -11.60
N THR A 554 -33.34 22.32 -10.52
CA THR A 554 -33.68 23.66 -10.05
C THR A 554 -32.87 24.69 -10.86
N ALA A 555 -33.56 25.63 -11.49
CA ALA A 555 -32.90 26.66 -12.28
C ALA A 555 -31.92 27.50 -11.42
N GLY A 556 -30.71 27.71 -11.94
CA GLY A 556 -29.65 28.50 -11.31
C GLY A 556 -28.88 27.79 -10.19
N LYS A 557 -29.13 26.50 -9.93
CA LYS A 557 -28.39 25.70 -8.96
C LYS A 557 -27.27 24.90 -9.64
N PRO A 558 -26.00 25.07 -9.24
CA PRO A 558 -24.89 24.31 -9.83
C PRO A 558 -25.18 22.80 -9.80
N THR A 559 -24.92 22.11 -10.91
CA THR A 559 -25.08 20.66 -11.00
C THR A 559 -23.80 20.04 -11.51
N PHE A 560 -23.29 19.04 -10.80
CA PHE A 560 -22.12 18.27 -11.18
C PHE A 560 -22.59 16.89 -11.64
N VAL A 561 -22.03 16.45 -12.77
CA VAL A 561 -22.21 15.09 -13.27
C VAL A 561 -20.84 14.45 -13.31
N GLU A 562 -20.63 13.48 -12.45
CA GLU A 562 -19.41 12.70 -12.36
C GLU A 562 -19.60 11.39 -13.11
N PHE A 563 -18.72 11.13 -14.07
CA PHE A 563 -18.71 9.96 -14.90
C PHE A 563 -17.57 9.05 -14.45
N GLN A 564 -17.86 7.76 -14.35
CA GLN A 564 -16.85 6.71 -14.33
C GLN A 564 -17.11 5.77 -15.50
N LEU A 565 -16.05 5.45 -16.23
CA LEU A 565 -16.15 4.64 -17.43
C LEU A 565 -14.92 3.78 -17.65
N ARG A 566 -15.13 2.63 -18.26
CA ARG A 566 -14.06 1.71 -18.65
C ARG A 566 -13.98 1.61 -20.17
N PRO A 567 -12.79 1.79 -20.78
CA PRO A 567 -12.60 1.46 -22.19
C PRO A 567 -12.83 -0.03 -22.45
N GLN A 568 -13.37 -0.37 -23.62
CA GLN A 568 -13.61 -1.77 -23.97
C GLN A 568 -12.32 -2.60 -24.07
N ASP A 569 -11.19 -1.98 -24.43
CA ASP A 569 -9.85 -2.57 -24.33
C ASP A 569 -9.15 -1.95 -23.13
N GLU A 570 -8.99 -2.74 -22.07
CA GLU A 570 -8.37 -2.33 -20.81
C GLU A 570 -6.94 -1.82 -20.97
N LYS A 571 -6.24 -2.24 -22.04
CA LYS A 571 -4.89 -1.71 -22.35
C LYS A 571 -4.93 -0.21 -22.61
N HIS A 572 -6.06 0.34 -23.00
CA HIS A 572 -6.19 1.79 -23.20
C HIS A 572 -6.06 2.58 -21.90
N LEU A 573 -6.31 1.99 -20.73
CA LEU A 573 -5.99 2.61 -19.43
C LEU A 573 -4.49 2.87 -19.25
N TRP A 574 -3.65 2.11 -19.98
CA TRP A 574 -2.19 2.28 -20.03
C TRP A 574 -1.72 3.26 -21.12
N PHE A 575 -2.61 3.70 -22.01
CA PHE A 575 -2.28 4.68 -23.06
C PHE A 575 -2.47 6.12 -22.62
N ALA A 576 -3.33 6.33 -21.62
CA ALA A 576 -3.58 7.63 -21.05
C ALA A 576 -2.29 8.30 -20.59
N TYR A 577 -2.11 9.56 -21.00
CA TYR A 577 -1.00 10.42 -20.65
C TYR A 577 0.37 9.98 -21.19
N ASN A 578 0.41 9.02 -22.12
CA ASN A 578 1.66 8.73 -22.81
C ASN A 578 2.11 9.95 -23.62
N VAL A 579 3.39 10.25 -23.47
CA VAL A 579 4.08 11.28 -24.22
C VAL A 579 5.01 10.60 -25.21
N LEU A 580 4.93 11.04 -26.46
CA LEU A 580 5.66 10.55 -27.62
C LEU A 580 6.45 11.72 -28.20
N ASP A 581 7.51 11.40 -28.92
CA ASP A 581 8.36 12.36 -29.60
C ASP A 581 7.96 12.47 -31.07
N TRP A 582 7.55 13.66 -31.51
CA TRP A 582 7.50 13.97 -32.93
C TRP A 582 8.92 14.26 -33.40
N PRO A 583 9.40 13.63 -34.48
CA PRO A 583 10.73 13.95 -34.99
C PRO A 583 10.77 15.40 -35.43
N ARG A 584 11.86 16.09 -35.10
CA ARG A 584 12.17 17.43 -35.63
C ARG A 584 11.75 17.61 -37.09
N ASP A 585 10.87 18.56 -37.35
CA ASP A 585 10.32 18.89 -38.67
C ASP A 585 10.12 20.41 -38.81
N ASP A 586 10.50 20.97 -39.96
CA ASP A 586 10.34 22.39 -40.30
C ASP A 586 9.15 22.66 -41.23
N SER A 587 8.44 21.60 -41.63
CA SER A 587 7.43 21.59 -42.68
C SER A 587 6.13 20.91 -42.20
N GLY A 588 5.01 21.15 -42.90
CA GLY A 588 3.73 20.50 -42.55
C GLY A 588 2.90 21.22 -41.48
N GLN A 589 1.92 20.48 -40.93
CA GLN A 589 0.95 20.96 -39.93
C GLN A 589 1.49 20.86 -38.49
N VAL A 590 2.35 19.88 -38.23
CA VAL A 590 3.15 19.75 -37.01
C VAL A 590 4.56 20.19 -37.37
N ARG A 591 5.13 21.11 -36.60
CA ARG A 591 6.48 21.62 -36.78
C ARG A 591 7.12 21.65 -35.41
N ASP A 592 8.31 21.10 -35.35
CA ASP A 592 9.18 21.06 -34.19
C ASP A 592 10.57 21.45 -34.69
N VAL A 593 10.91 22.73 -34.54
CA VAL A 593 12.17 23.31 -35.03
C VAL A 593 13.24 23.39 -33.96
N ASP A 594 12.84 23.45 -32.68
CA ASP A 594 13.74 23.54 -31.51
C ASP A 594 14.00 22.19 -30.83
N GLY A 595 13.11 21.20 -30.96
CA GLY A 595 13.23 19.88 -30.36
C GLY A 595 12.88 19.86 -28.87
N ASP A 596 12.15 20.88 -28.38
CA ASP A 596 11.80 21.00 -26.98
C ASP A 596 10.62 20.09 -26.61
N SER A 597 10.74 19.40 -25.48
CA SER A 597 9.72 18.49 -24.96
C SER A 597 8.73 19.19 -24.02
N TYR A 598 7.68 18.48 -23.59
CA TYR A 598 6.83 18.97 -22.50
C TYR A 598 7.61 19.24 -21.20
N ALA A 599 8.72 18.56 -20.96
CA ALA A 599 9.57 18.82 -19.79
C ALA A 599 10.31 20.15 -19.89
N ASP A 600 10.75 20.53 -21.10
CA ASP A 600 11.40 21.82 -21.35
C ASP A 600 10.40 22.96 -21.17
N LEU A 601 9.17 22.79 -21.67
CA LEU A 601 8.07 23.72 -21.45
C LEU A 601 7.71 23.86 -19.96
N ALA A 602 7.70 22.75 -19.21
CA ALA A 602 7.49 22.77 -17.75
C ALA A 602 8.57 23.61 -17.05
N GLY A 603 9.84 23.35 -17.37
CA GLY A 603 10.96 24.11 -16.83
C GLY A 603 10.89 25.60 -17.15
N ALA A 604 10.54 25.96 -18.39
CA ALA A 604 10.38 27.34 -18.82
C ALA A 604 9.24 28.09 -18.09
N THR A 605 8.21 27.36 -17.66
CA THR A 605 7.06 27.91 -16.91
C THR A 605 7.22 27.83 -15.40
N GLY A 606 8.35 27.33 -14.90
CA GLY A 606 8.62 27.17 -13.47
C GLY A 606 7.85 26.01 -12.82
N ARG A 607 7.33 25.08 -13.62
CA ARG A 607 6.66 23.86 -13.18
C ARG A 607 7.67 22.70 -13.17
N ALA A 608 7.60 21.84 -12.16
CA ALA A 608 8.31 20.57 -12.20
C ALA A 608 7.68 19.66 -13.28
N ALA A 609 8.50 19.18 -14.22
CA ALA A 609 8.07 18.25 -15.25
C ALA A 609 7.65 16.90 -14.64
N GLU A 610 6.59 16.30 -15.16
CA GLU A 610 6.30 14.90 -14.91
C GLU A 610 7.32 14.02 -15.65
N PRO A 611 7.66 12.83 -15.16
CA PRO A 611 8.72 12.01 -15.75
C PRO A 611 8.50 11.63 -17.22
N ASN A 612 7.24 11.41 -17.61
CA ASN A 612 6.86 11.13 -19.00
C ASN A 612 7.00 12.35 -19.93
N GLU A 613 6.97 13.58 -19.42
CA GLU A 613 7.01 14.79 -20.25
C GLU A 613 8.35 15.01 -20.95
N ALA A 614 9.40 14.37 -20.47
CA ALA A 614 10.70 14.36 -21.12
C ALA A 614 10.77 13.37 -22.31
N ASN A 615 9.71 12.59 -22.56
CA ASN A 615 9.66 11.66 -23.68
C ASN A 615 9.34 12.34 -25.02
N GLY A 616 8.98 13.62 -25.04
CA GLY A 616 8.72 14.36 -26.27
C GLY A 616 7.65 15.45 -26.15
N ASP A 617 7.06 15.78 -27.28
CA ASP A 617 6.24 16.95 -27.54
C ASP A 617 4.80 16.58 -27.98
N MET A 618 4.46 15.30 -28.04
CA MET A 618 3.10 14.79 -28.32
C MET A 618 2.52 14.02 -27.13
N LYS A 619 1.38 14.45 -26.60
CA LYS A 619 0.68 13.82 -25.48
C LYS A 619 -0.66 13.24 -25.93
N VAL A 620 -0.92 12.00 -25.52
CA VAL A 620 -2.19 11.31 -25.74
C VAL A 620 -3.08 11.47 -24.51
N LEU A 621 -4.22 12.15 -24.68
CA LEU A 621 -5.11 12.54 -23.58
C LEU A 621 -6.49 11.88 -23.74
N PRO A 622 -6.96 11.10 -22.76
CA PRO A 622 -8.35 10.69 -22.71
C PRO A 622 -9.21 11.87 -22.25
N MET A 623 -10.32 12.10 -22.95
CA MET A 623 -11.30 13.13 -22.63
C MET A 623 -12.71 12.60 -22.87
N LEU A 624 -13.70 13.21 -22.21
CA LEU A 624 -15.09 13.12 -22.67
C LEU A 624 -15.39 14.26 -23.62
N GLU A 625 -15.91 13.94 -24.79
CA GLU A 625 -16.58 14.90 -25.67
C GLU A 625 -18.09 14.84 -25.40
N ILE A 626 -18.67 15.93 -24.92
CA ILE A 626 -20.12 16.07 -24.72
C ILE A 626 -20.68 17.05 -25.73
N ARG A 627 -21.54 16.59 -26.62
CA ARG A 627 -22.31 17.45 -27.53
C ARG A 627 -23.63 17.83 -26.90
N ILE A 628 -23.86 19.13 -26.81
CA ILE A 628 -24.94 19.74 -26.04
C ILE A 628 -25.79 20.59 -26.99
N PRO A 629 -27.05 20.21 -27.23
CA PRO A 629 -28.00 21.03 -27.98
C PRO A 629 -28.15 22.42 -27.35
N ALA A 630 -28.23 23.48 -28.17
CA ALA A 630 -28.26 24.86 -27.70
C ALA A 630 -29.46 25.18 -26.80
N ASP A 631 -30.60 24.52 -27.03
CA ASP A 631 -31.81 24.65 -26.20
C ASP A 631 -31.68 23.96 -24.83
N SER A 632 -30.63 23.16 -24.66
CA SER A 632 -30.27 22.46 -23.43
C SER A 632 -28.86 22.86 -22.96
N ALA A 633 -28.30 23.96 -23.48
CA ALA A 633 -26.99 24.50 -23.11
C ALA A 633 -27.03 25.13 -21.71
N ASN A 634 -27.19 24.26 -20.72
CA ASN A 634 -27.21 24.48 -19.29
C ASN A 634 -25.78 24.66 -18.75
N LEU A 635 -24.96 25.47 -19.42
CA LEU A 635 -23.54 25.60 -19.16
C LEU A 635 -23.20 26.91 -18.44
N PRO A 636 -22.34 26.88 -17.42
CA PRO A 636 -21.81 28.10 -16.81
C PRO A 636 -20.82 28.80 -17.77
N SER A 637 -20.30 29.95 -17.33
CA SER A 637 -19.29 30.68 -18.11
C SER A 637 -17.98 29.90 -18.26
N GLN A 638 -17.17 30.19 -19.29
CA GLN A 638 -15.87 29.52 -19.46
C GLN A 638 -14.95 29.73 -18.25
N SER A 639 -14.96 30.91 -17.61
CA SER A 639 -14.20 31.19 -16.38
C SER A 639 -14.58 30.31 -15.20
N GLU A 640 -15.84 29.84 -15.17
CA GLU A 640 -16.35 28.93 -14.14
C GLU A 640 -16.04 27.46 -14.43
N LEU A 641 -15.67 27.14 -15.66
CA LEU A 641 -15.27 25.81 -16.14
C LEU A 641 -13.76 25.62 -16.16
N THR A 642 -12.99 26.71 -16.30
CA THR A 642 -11.52 26.68 -16.32
C THR A 642 -10.88 26.00 -15.10
N PRO A 643 -11.35 26.18 -13.85
CA PRO A 643 -10.79 25.46 -12.69
C PRO A 643 -10.92 23.93 -12.78
N PHE A 644 -11.88 23.44 -13.57
CA PHE A 644 -12.11 22.01 -13.83
C PHE A 644 -11.41 21.55 -15.12
N ASN A 645 -10.62 22.42 -15.76
CA ASN A 645 -9.99 22.19 -17.06
C ASN A 645 -10.98 21.82 -18.18
N ILE A 646 -12.24 22.26 -18.06
CA ILE A 646 -13.27 22.01 -19.07
C ILE A 646 -13.24 23.15 -20.09
N SER A 647 -13.27 22.80 -21.38
CA SER A 647 -13.37 23.77 -22.48
C SER A 647 -14.68 23.59 -23.25
N VAL A 648 -15.32 24.69 -23.62
CA VAL A 648 -16.58 24.68 -24.38
C VAL A 648 -16.43 25.50 -25.65
N ASN A 649 -16.78 24.90 -26.80
CA ASN A 649 -16.75 25.54 -28.10
C ASN A 649 -18.08 25.34 -28.86
N ASP A 650 -18.35 26.18 -29.86
CA ASP A 650 -19.45 25.94 -30.79
C ASP A 650 -19.05 24.83 -31.76
N PHE A 651 -19.80 23.72 -31.76
CA PHE A 651 -19.55 22.59 -32.65
C PHE A 651 -20.09 22.84 -34.05
N SER A 652 -21.27 23.46 -34.14
CA SER A 652 -21.91 23.83 -35.40
C SER A 652 -21.77 25.32 -35.67
N THR A 653 -21.59 25.68 -36.94
CA THR A 653 -21.43 27.08 -37.38
C THR A 653 -22.67 27.95 -37.15
N ASP A 654 -23.83 27.33 -36.94
CA ASP A 654 -25.10 27.97 -36.57
C ASP A 654 -25.32 28.08 -35.05
N GLY A 655 -24.36 27.60 -34.24
CA GLY A 655 -24.40 27.61 -32.78
C GLY A 655 -25.48 26.72 -32.16
N GLN A 656 -26.14 25.85 -32.94
CA GLN A 656 -27.20 24.96 -32.45
C GLN A 656 -26.69 23.79 -31.60
N THR A 657 -25.40 23.48 -31.68
CA THR A 657 -24.74 22.48 -30.83
C THR A 657 -23.44 23.05 -30.28
N ARG A 658 -23.28 23.00 -28.96
CA ARG A 658 -22.00 23.22 -28.27
C ARG A 658 -21.31 21.89 -28.02
N VAL A 659 -19.99 21.92 -27.91
CA VAL A 659 -19.18 20.77 -27.50
C VAL A 659 -18.36 21.15 -26.28
N ALA A 660 -18.42 20.30 -25.25
CA ALA A 660 -17.58 20.38 -24.08
C ALA A 660 -16.53 19.26 -24.11
N TYR A 661 -15.28 19.59 -23.83
CA TYR A 661 -14.21 18.62 -23.61
C TYR A 661 -13.83 18.60 -22.13
N ILE A 662 -13.93 17.43 -21.51
CA ILE A 662 -13.65 17.19 -20.09
C ILE A 662 -12.46 16.25 -19.99
N PRO A 663 -11.39 16.58 -19.26
CA PRO A 663 -10.26 15.67 -19.06
C PRO A 663 -10.68 14.46 -18.21
N LEU A 664 -10.12 13.29 -18.50
CA LEU A 664 -10.37 12.05 -17.77
C LEU A 664 -9.17 11.63 -16.93
N ASN A 665 -9.35 11.45 -15.63
CA ASN A 665 -8.32 10.95 -14.73
C ASN A 665 -8.36 9.41 -14.66
N ILE A 666 -7.22 8.78 -14.41
CA ILE A 666 -7.15 7.34 -14.19
C ILE A 666 -7.63 7.04 -12.76
N VAL A 667 -8.53 6.07 -12.64
CA VAL A 667 -8.89 5.45 -11.35
C VAL A 667 -7.98 4.25 -11.15
N THR A 668 -7.21 4.27 -10.08
CA THR A 668 -6.31 3.19 -9.69
C THR A 668 -6.81 2.58 -8.39
N ASP A 669 -6.95 1.26 -8.37
CA ASP A 669 -7.16 0.51 -7.15
C ASP A 669 -5.87 0.50 -6.32
N ASP A 670 -5.94 1.02 -5.11
CA ASP A 670 -4.85 1.08 -4.13
C ASP A 670 -4.52 -0.28 -3.50
N LYS A 671 -5.48 -1.22 -3.47
CA LYS A 671 -5.28 -2.59 -2.97
C LYS A 671 -4.51 -3.44 -3.98
N SER A 672 -4.91 -3.45 -5.26
CA SER A 672 -4.23 -4.25 -6.31
C SER A 672 -3.16 -3.50 -7.12
N GLY A 673 -3.16 -2.16 -7.10
CA GLY A 673 -2.34 -1.32 -7.97
C GLY A 673 -2.79 -1.28 -9.44
N GLN A 674 -3.95 -1.88 -9.77
CA GLN A 674 -4.46 -1.89 -11.14
C GLN A 674 -5.15 -0.58 -11.51
N ARG A 675 -5.02 -0.18 -12.77
CA ARG A 675 -5.86 0.88 -13.36
C ARG A 675 -7.18 0.23 -13.75
N VAL A 676 -8.28 0.69 -13.16
CA VAL A 676 -9.59 0.01 -13.28
C VAL A 676 -10.59 0.81 -14.14
N ALA A 677 -10.50 2.14 -14.14
CA ALA A 677 -11.40 2.98 -14.92
C ALA A 677 -10.80 4.35 -15.24
N PHE A 678 -11.57 5.16 -15.98
CA PHE A 678 -11.41 6.60 -16.04
C PHE A 678 -12.53 7.29 -15.26
N SER A 679 -12.23 8.44 -14.65
CA SER A 679 -13.22 9.34 -14.05
C SER A 679 -13.13 10.75 -14.63
N GLY A 680 -14.26 11.44 -14.71
CA GLY A 680 -14.31 12.84 -15.13
C GLY A 680 -15.57 13.53 -14.66
N GLN A 681 -15.48 14.83 -14.42
CA GLN A 681 -16.60 15.61 -13.87
C GLN A 681 -16.97 16.76 -14.79
N MET A 682 -18.26 16.88 -15.09
CA MET A 682 -18.82 18.01 -15.83
C MET A 682 -19.62 18.91 -14.89
N ARG A 683 -19.46 20.22 -15.02
CA ARG A 683 -20.26 21.22 -14.31
C ARG A 683 -21.29 21.87 -15.23
N TYR A 684 -22.53 21.92 -14.76
CA TYR A 684 -23.66 22.55 -15.38
C TYR A 684 -24.21 23.69 -14.49
N LEU A 685 -24.86 24.65 -15.14
CA LEU A 685 -25.70 25.68 -14.52
C LEU A 685 -27.07 25.63 -15.22
N PRO A 686 -27.97 24.74 -14.78
CA PRO A 686 -29.25 24.51 -15.43
C PRO A 686 -30.15 25.73 -15.39
N THR A 687 -30.87 25.97 -16.49
CA THR A 687 -32.04 26.85 -16.52
C THR A 687 -33.34 26.09 -16.22
N GLY A 688 -33.25 24.78 -15.99
CA GLY A 688 -34.35 23.85 -15.73
C GLY A 688 -33.99 22.42 -16.19
N SER A 689 -35.01 21.62 -16.52
CA SER A 689 -34.82 20.27 -17.09
C SER A 689 -34.14 20.31 -18.46
N TRP A 690 -33.36 19.28 -18.79
CA TRP A 690 -32.81 19.12 -20.13
C TRP A 690 -33.93 18.75 -21.11
N LEU A 691 -34.06 19.49 -22.21
CA LEU A 691 -35.10 19.25 -23.21
C LEU A 691 -34.70 18.13 -24.18
N ASN A 692 -33.42 18.05 -24.51
CA ASN A 692 -32.83 17.06 -25.39
C ASN A 692 -31.64 16.36 -24.71
N PRO A 693 -31.36 15.10 -25.05
CA PRO A 693 -30.23 14.38 -24.49
C PRO A 693 -28.89 14.99 -24.93
N HIS A 694 -27.93 15.00 -24.00
CA HIS A 694 -26.54 15.31 -24.28
C HIS A 694 -25.82 14.04 -24.76
N GLN A 695 -24.99 14.16 -25.79
CA GLN A 695 -24.29 13.02 -26.37
C GLN A 695 -22.87 12.93 -25.85
N VAL A 696 -22.57 11.88 -25.08
CA VAL A 696 -21.26 11.67 -24.43
C VAL A 696 -20.44 10.62 -25.19
N ARG A 697 -19.18 10.93 -25.45
CA ARG A 697 -18.21 10.04 -26.13
C ARG A 697 -16.87 10.04 -25.40
N LEU A 698 -16.21 8.88 -25.34
CA LEU A 698 -14.79 8.81 -25.03
C LEU A 698 -13.98 9.26 -26.26
N ALA A 699 -13.23 10.34 -26.08
CA ALA A 699 -12.39 10.97 -27.09
C ALA A 699 -10.92 10.87 -26.68
N TRP A 700 -10.09 10.29 -27.55
CA TRP A 700 -8.64 10.30 -27.45
C TRP A 700 -8.10 11.47 -28.25
N VAL A 701 -7.53 12.45 -27.56
CA VAL A 701 -6.99 13.67 -28.15
C VAL A 701 -5.47 13.55 -28.21
N VAL A 702 -4.90 13.78 -29.39
CA VAL A 702 -3.46 13.94 -29.57
C VAL A 702 -3.15 15.43 -29.50
N GLN A 703 -2.48 15.86 -28.42
CA GLN A 703 -2.02 17.23 -28.24
C GLN A 703 -0.51 17.30 -28.51
N THR A 704 -0.09 18.19 -29.40
CA THR A 704 1.31 18.37 -29.79
C THR A 704 1.74 19.79 -29.48
N LEU A 705 2.99 19.98 -29.04
CA LEU A 705 3.63 21.29 -29.03
C LEU A 705 4.06 21.60 -30.47
N VAL A 706 3.62 22.73 -30.99
CA VAL A 706 3.87 23.11 -32.39
C VAL A 706 4.53 24.48 -32.45
N ASP A 707 5.55 24.59 -33.29
CA ASP A 707 6.21 25.83 -33.60
C ASP A 707 5.49 26.57 -34.74
N LEU A 708 4.76 27.61 -34.36
CA LEU A 708 3.97 28.38 -35.31
C LEU A 708 4.84 29.49 -35.93
N PRO A 709 5.08 29.50 -37.26
CA PRO A 709 5.90 30.54 -37.89
C PRO A 709 5.29 31.93 -37.67
N CYS A 710 6.15 32.91 -37.40
CA CYS A 710 5.78 34.31 -37.19
C CYS A 710 6.83 35.23 -37.85
N ASP A 711 6.37 36.37 -38.39
CA ASP A 711 7.29 37.36 -38.97
C ASP A 711 7.71 38.37 -37.91
N LYS A 712 8.87 38.17 -37.29
CA LYS A 712 9.38 39.04 -36.22
C LYS A 712 9.59 40.50 -36.66
N ALA A 713 9.74 40.76 -37.97
CA ALA A 713 9.88 42.12 -38.48
C ALA A 713 8.55 42.89 -38.45
N VAL A 714 7.42 42.18 -38.43
CA VAL A 714 6.06 42.74 -38.43
C VAL A 714 5.39 42.53 -37.06
N ASP A 715 5.66 41.40 -36.42
CA ASP A 715 5.04 40.95 -35.18
C ASP A 715 5.96 41.17 -33.98
N THR A 716 5.67 42.23 -33.22
CA THR A 716 6.47 42.60 -32.04
C THR A 716 6.01 41.89 -30.77
N SER A 717 5.08 40.93 -30.83
CA SER A 717 4.66 40.18 -29.65
C SER A 717 5.84 39.44 -29.01
N ALA A 718 5.78 39.28 -27.68
CA ALA A 718 6.89 38.69 -26.92
C ALA A 718 7.07 37.18 -27.22
N ASP A 719 6.01 36.52 -27.66
CA ASP A 719 5.96 35.09 -27.95
C ASP A 719 6.43 34.73 -29.37
N CYS A 720 6.53 35.69 -30.30
CA CYS A 720 7.26 35.48 -31.54
C CYS A 720 8.77 35.57 -31.26
N GLN A 721 9.51 34.48 -31.33
CA GLN A 721 10.94 34.41 -30.99
C GLN A 721 11.84 34.91 -32.14
N ALA A 722 13.14 35.03 -31.86
CA ALA A 722 14.12 35.57 -32.82
C ALA A 722 14.42 34.63 -34.00
N ASP A 723 14.11 33.34 -33.84
CA ASP A 723 14.17 32.31 -34.87
C ASP A 723 13.01 32.41 -35.89
N GLY A 724 12.02 33.28 -35.64
CA GLY A 724 10.85 33.46 -36.50
C GLY A 724 9.70 32.50 -36.19
N TYR A 725 9.64 31.94 -34.98
CA TYR A 725 8.59 31.02 -34.55
C TYR A 725 8.00 31.41 -33.20
N ARG A 726 6.75 31.03 -32.97
CA ARG A 726 6.14 30.97 -31.63
C ARG A 726 6.29 29.53 -31.19
N ASN A 727 7.29 29.28 -30.35
CA ASN A 727 7.67 27.91 -30.06
C ASN A 727 6.72 27.25 -29.07
N ASN A 728 6.61 25.93 -29.18
CA ASN A 728 5.96 25.06 -28.20
C ASN A 728 4.51 25.42 -27.90
N VAL A 729 3.74 25.81 -28.92
CA VAL A 729 2.32 26.15 -28.76
C VAL A 729 1.49 24.85 -28.73
N PRO A 730 0.78 24.53 -27.63
CA PRO A 730 -0.04 23.32 -27.59
C PRO A 730 -1.18 23.41 -28.61
N GLN A 731 -1.29 22.40 -29.47
CA GLN A 731 -2.34 22.26 -30.48
C GLN A 731 -2.96 20.86 -30.39
N MET A 732 -4.30 20.80 -30.47
CA MET A 732 -5.00 19.53 -30.66
C MET A 732 -4.92 19.14 -32.13
N LEU A 733 -4.18 18.08 -32.44
CA LEU A 733 -3.94 17.66 -33.83
C LEU A 733 -5.08 16.80 -34.37
N GLN A 734 -5.50 15.81 -33.58
CA GLN A 734 -6.46 14.81 -34.01
C GLN A 734 -7.22 14.24 -32.81
N THR A 735 -8.49 13.92 -33.04
CA THR A 735 -9.36 13.24 -32.08
C THR A 735 -9.82 11.91 -32.66
N TYR A 736 -9.83 10.87 -31.82
CA TYR A 736 -10.34 9.53 -32.12
C TYR A 736 -11.40 9.15 -31.09
N TYR A 737 -12.45 8.44 -31.48
CA TYR A 737 -13.45 7.95 -30.53
C TYR A 737 -13.14 6.51 -30.11
N GLY A 738 -13.07 6.29 -28.80
CA GLY A 738 -12.89 4.97 -28.21
C GLY A 738 -14.23 4.30 -27.90
N ASN A 739 -14.25 2.97 -27.88
CA ASN A 739 -15.37 2.19 -27.38
C ASN A 739 -15.26 2.08 -25.85
N TRP A 740 -16.37 2.20 -25.14
CA TRP A 740 -16.39 2.22 -23.67
C TRP A 740 -17.73 1.80 -23.10
N THR A 741 -17.73 1.39 -21.83
CA THR A 741 -18.91 1.12 -21.01
C THR A 741 -18.94 2.07 -19.83
N LEU A 742 -20.15 2.51 -19.46
CA LEU A 742 -20.35 3.31 -18.25
C LEU A 742 -20.28 2.35 -17.06
N THR A 743 -19.43 2.65 -16.08
CA THR A 743 -19.31 1.86 -14.85
C THR A 743 -20.16 2.50 -13.78
N GLY A 744 -19.83 3.74 -13.39
CA GLY A 744 -20.66 4.55 -12.48
C GLY A 744 -20.98 5.95 -12.98
N LEU A 745 -22.03 6.56 -12.42
CA LEU A 745 -22.39 7.96 -12.70
C LEU A 745 -23.16 8.60 -11.55
N ASN A 746 -22.66 9.73 -11.05
CA ASN A 746 -23.29 10.51 -9.99
C ASN A 746 -23.74 11.88 -10.48
N VAL A 747 -24.95 12.29 -10.09
CA VAL A 747 -25.49 13.65 -10.32
C VAL A 747 -25.68 14.33 -8.97
N ARG A 748 -24.97 15.44 -8.77
CA ARG A 748 -25.03 16.27 -7.56
C ARG A 748 -25.53 17.66 -7.91
N GLU A 749 -26.73 18.02 -7.46
CA GLU A 749 -27.24 19.39 -7.55
C GLU A 749 -27.01 20.12 -6.23
N GLU A 750 -26.18 21.16 -6.23
CA GLU A 750 -25.80 21.90 -5.02
C GLU A 750 -26.72 23.11 -4.79
N HIS A 751 -27.17 23.24 -3.54
CA HIS A 751 -28.04 24.32 -3.06
C HIS A 751 -27.31 25.37 -2.22
N GLY A 752 -26.00 25.21 -2.06
CA GLY A 752 -25.10 26.11 -1.38
C GLY A 752 -24.45 25.46 -0.16
N THR A 753 -23.31 25.99 0.22
CA THR A 753 -22.49 25.47 1.32
C THR A 753 -22.17 26.60 2.28
N ASP A 754 -22.43 26.40 3.57
CA ASP A 754 -22.02 27.32 4.62
C ASP A 754 -20.85 26.74 5.41
N MET A 755 -19.90 27.61 5.76
CA MET A 755 -18.70 27.27 6.53
C MET A 755 -18.62 28.17 7.75
N ALA A 756 -18.19 27.62 8.88
CA ALA A 756 -17.74 28.34 10.06
C ALA A 756 -16.31 27.92 10.42
N ILE A 757 -15.46 28.90 10.72
CA ILE A 757 -14.19 28.68 11.43
C ILE A 757 -14.36 29.26 12.83
N ILE A 758 -14.20 28.42 13.85
CA ILE A 758 -14.30 28.78 15.26
C ILE A 758 -12.94 28.58 15.93
N PHE A 759 -12.53 29.55 16.74
CA PHE A 759 -11.26 29.51 17.47
C PHE A 759 -11.38 30.29 18.78
N GLU A 760 -10.52 29.98 19.74
CA GLU A 760 -10.45 30.73 21.00
C GLU A 760 -9.77 32.08 20.78
N ASP A 761 -10.37 33.15 21.29
CA ASP A 761 -9.83 34.51 21.20
C ASP A 761 -8.67 34.68 22.19
N PRO A 762 -7.42 34.79 21.71
CA PRO A 762 -6.26 34.89 22.58
C PRO A 762 -6.23 36.18 23.43
N ALA A 763 -7.09 37.16 23.12
CA ALA A 763 -7.19 38.39 23.89
C ALA A 763 -7.91 38.19 25.24
N VAL A 764 -8.70 37.12 25.39
CA VAL A 764 -9.46 36.80 26.61
C VAL A 764 -9.29 35.37 27.10
N ASP A 765 -8.49 34.58 26.39
CA ASP A 765 -8.06 33.27 26.83
C ASP A 765 -6.87 33.40 27.82
N ASP A 766 -7.10 32.93 29.05
CA ASP A 766 -6.11 32.94 30.12
C ASP A 766 -4.97 31.93 29.90
N ASN A 767 -5.17 30.92 29.03
CA ASN A 767 -4.19 29.90 28.70
C ASN A 767 -4.25 29.49 27.22
N VAL A 768 -3.57 30.27 26.37
CA VAL A 768 -3.41 30.06 24.91
C VAL A 768 -2.73 28.75 24.46
N LYS A 769 -2.46 27.84 25.39
CA LYS A 769 -1.96 26.48 25.15
C LYS A 769 -2.97 25.42 25.60
N ASP A 770 -4.21 25.78 25.89
CA ASP A 770 -5.25 24.85 26.34
C ASP A 770 -6.57 25.21 25.67
N ASP A 771 -7.03 24.35 24.77
CA ASP A 771 -8.15 24.62 23.87
C ASP A 771 -9.51 24.16 24.46
N ALA A 772 -9.68 24.30 25.78
CA ALA A 772 -10.79 23.71 26.53
C ALA A 772 -12.18 24.15 26.04
N ALA A 773 -12.33 25.37 25.52
CA ALA A 773 -13.60 25.84 24.97
C ALA A 773 -13.93 25.17 23.63
N LEU A 774 -12.92 24.88 22.80
CA LEU A 774 -13.10 24.11 21.56
C LEU A 774 -13.40 22.63 21.84
N TRP A 775 -12.84 22.04 22.89
CA TRP A 775 -13.23 20.70 23.35
C TRP A 775 -14.68 20.64 23.81
N ALA A 776 -15.13 21.64 24.59
CA ALA A 776 -16.54 21.74 24.98
C ALA A 776 -17.46 21.94 23.76
N LEU A 777 -17.04 22.75 22.78
CA LEU A 777 -17.77 22.96 21.53
C LEU A 777 -17.90 21.66 20.72
N ALA A 778 -16.82 20.87 20.62
CA ALA A 778 -16.84 19.60 19.92
C ALA A 778 -17.93 18.67 20.46
N HIS A 779 -18.03 18.57 21.79
CA HIS A 779 -19.08 17.77 22.44
C HIS A 779 -20.50 18.28 22.15
N VAL A 780 -20.70 19.61 22.15
CA VAL A 780 -21.99 20.20 21.80
C VAL A 780 -22.35 19.93 20.34
N PHE A 781 -21.39 20.03 19.42
CA PHE A 781 -21.66 19.84 17.99
C PHE A 781 -21.93 18.38 17.65
N ASP A 782 -21.24 17.45 18.30
CA ASP A 782 -21.53 16.01 18.23
C ASP A 782 -23.01 15.72 18.55
N GLN A 783 -23.53 16.28 19.64
CA GLN A 783 -24.88 15.99 20.14
C GLN A 783 -26.01 16.84 19.54
N HIS A 784 -25.70 17.92 18.80
CA HIS A 784 -26.71 18.86 18.33
C HIS A 784 -26.58 19.25 16.87
N PHE A 785 -25.35 19.35 16.35
CA PHE A 785 -25.09 19.86 15.01
C PHE A 785 -25.05 18.73 13.98
N VAL A 786 -24.14 17.76 14.12
CA VAL A 786 -23.99 16.69 13.12
C VAL A 786 -25.20 15.76 13.09
N ILE A 787 -25.76 15.37 14.25
CA ILE A 787 -26.96 14.51 14.29
C ILE A 787 -28.26 15.23 13.89
N GLY A 788 -28.19 16.50 13.53
CA GLY A 788 -29.33 17.27 13.06
C GLY A 788 -30.46 17.46 14.08
N ARG A 789 -30.13 17.59 15.37
CA ARG A 789 -31.12 17.61 16.45
C ARG A 789 -32.12 18.78 16.32
N ASP A 790 -33.39 18.45 16.45
CA ASP A 790 -34.52 19.39 16.59
C ASP A 790 -35.32 19.02 17.84
N ALA A 791 -34.85 19.47 19.01
CA ALA A 791 -35.51 19.17 20.27
C ALA A 791 -36.89 19.86 20.41
N GLY A 792 -37.13 20.93 19.64
CA GLY A 792 -38.39 21.68 19.61
C GLY A 792 -39.46 21.05 18.73
N ASN A 793 -39.06 20.14 17.83
CA ASN A 793 -39.88 19.54 16.77
C ASN A 793 -40.58 20.63 15.94
N ASP A 794 -39.88 21.73 15.67
CA ASP A 794 -40.38 22.87 14.89
C ASP A 794 -39.94 22.83 13.41
N GLY A 795 -39.20 21.78 13.04
CA GLY A 795 -38.64 21.56 11.71
C GLY A 795 -37.34 22.34 11.47
N VAL A 796 -36.72 22.89 12.52
CA VAL A 796 -35.49 23.67 12.44
C VAL A 796 -34.45 23.07 13.38
N ARG A 797 -33.28 22.72 12.84
CA ARG A 797 -32.17 22.23 13.66
C ARG A 797 -31.75 23.25 14.72
N ASP A 798 -31.49 22.77 15.94
CA ASP A 798 -31.12 23.58 17.09
C ASP A 798 -29.84 24.40 16.82
N VAL A 799 -28.85 23.75 16.20
CA VAL A 799 -27.56 24.33 15.81
C VAL A 799 -27.39 24.23 14.29
N GLN A 800 -27.08 25.35 13.66
CA GLN A 800 -26.81 25.48 12.23
C GLN A 800 -25.68 26.49 12.02
N VAL A 801 -24.92 26.40 10.93
CA VAL A 801 -23.85 27.37 10.66
C VAL A 801 -24.40 28.81 10.65
N ALA A 802 -25.61 28.99 10.14
CA ALA A 802 -26.31 30.27 10.11
C ALA A 802 -26.54 30.90 11.50
N ASN A 803 -26.64 30.10 12.58
CA ASN A 803 -26.88 30.60 13.94
C ASN A 803 -25.64 30.52 14.85
N MET A 804 -24.53 29.93 14.40
CA MET A 804 -23.32 29.73 15.20
C MET A 804 -22.73 31.04 15.72
N ALA A 805 -22.62 32.08 14.89
CA ALA A 805 -22.07 33.35 15.35
C ALA A 805 -22.93 33.97 16.47
N ALA A 806 -24.26 33.93 16.35
CA ALA A 806 -25.15 34.46 17.38
C ALA A 806 -25.10 33.65 18.69
N ARG A 807 -24.72 32.37 18.62
CA ARG A 807 -24.65 31.46 19.77
C ARG A 807 -23.28 31.44 20.42
N PHE A 808 -22.19 31.41 19.66
CA PHE A 808 -20.85 31.09 20.16
C PHE A 808 -19.84 32.22 19.98
N ASP A 809 -20.10 33.22 19.12
CA ASP A 809 -19.20 34.37 19.01
C ASP A 809 -19.38 35.28 20.23
N ARG A 810 -18.30 35.45 20.98
CA ARG A 810 -18.28 36.26 22.19
C ARG A 810 -18.70 37.72 21.96
N ASP A 811 -18.45 38.27 20.78
CA ASP A 811 -18.77 39.66 20.46
C ASP A 811 -20.28 39.89 20.29
N ASN A 812 -21.05 38.82 20.11
CA ASN A 812 -22.52 38.85 20.10
C ASN A 812 -23.14 38.74 21.52
N ASN A 813 -22.31 38.63 22.57
CA ASN A 813 -22.72 38.54 23.97
C ASN A 813 -23.83 37.50 24.25
N PRO A 814 -23.65 36.24 23.83
CA PRO A 814 -24.63 35.17 24.05
C PRO A 814 -24.73 34.76 25.53
N THR A 815 -25.93 34.37 25.95
CA THR A 815 -26.17 33.80 27.29
C THR A 815 -25.61 32.38 27.40
N ASP A 816 -25.36 31.92 28.63
CA ASP A 816 -24.85 30.56 28.91
C ASP A 816 -25.75 29.49 28.30
N ALA A 817 -27.07 29.65 28.42
CA ALA A 817 -28.05 28.76 27.81
C ALA A 817 -27.99 28.75 26.27
N GLN A 818 -27.71 29.89 25.62
CA GLN A 818 -27.56 29.93 24.15
C GLN A 818 -26.30 29.22 23.66
N ARG A 819 -25.24 29.28 24.47
CA ARG A 819 -23.95 28.60 24.26
C ARG A 819 -23.94 27.14 24.69
N MET A 820 -25.00 26.65 25.32
CA MET A 820 -25.02 25.32 25.94
C MET A 820 -23.82 25.13 26.88
N ASP A 821 -23.56 26.16 27.68
CA ASP A 821 -22.47 26.26 28.66
C ASP A 821 -21.02 26.23 28.10
N VAL A 822 -20.81 26.15 26.76
CA VAL A 822 -19.49 26.28 26.12
C VAL A 822 -18.85 27.63 26.45
N PRO A 823 -17.64 27.73 27.03
CA PRO A 823 -17.03 28.98 27.51
C PRO A 823 -17.09 30.20 26.54
N ASN A 824 -17.28 31.41 27.08
CA ASN A 824 -17.56 32.63 26.28
C ASN A 824 -16.29 33.33 25.77
N ILE A 825 -15.39 32.56 25.17
CA ILE A 825 -14.09 33.03 24.68
C ILE A 825 -13.88 32.75 23.18
N LEU A 826 -14.90 32.23 22.49
CA LEU A 826 -14.81 31.85 21.09
C LEU A 826 -15.08 33.03 20.14
N GLN A 827 -14.40 33.03 19.00
CA GLN A 827 -14.66 33.88 17.84
C GLN A 827 -15.17 33.00 16.70
N VAL A 828 -16.13 33.49 15.91
CA VAL A 828 -16.76 32.69 14.84
C VAL A 828 -16.74 33.45 13.51
N VAL A 829 -16.04 32.90 12.53
CA VAL A 829 -16.02 33.43 11.15
C VAL A 829 -16.90 32.57 10.27
N THR A 830 -18.04 33.11 9.82
CA THR A 830 -18.94 32.40 8.88
C THR A 830 -18.85 32.94 7.46
N ARG A 831 -19.02 32.03 6.48
CA ARG A 831 -19.09 32.33 5.04
C ARG A 831 -20.08 31.40 4.36
N SER A 832 -20.74 31.91 3.33
CA SER A 832 -21.65 31.16 2.47
C SER A 832 -21.14 31.15 1.04
N TYR A 833 -21.23 30.00 0.40
CA TYR A 833 -20.73 29.75 -0.94
C TYR A 833 -21.80 29.08 -1.80
N THR A 834 -21.71 29.28 -3.11
CA THR A 834 -22.62 28.65 -4.07
C THR A 834 -22.33 27.16 -4.25
N THR A 835 -21.07 26.75 -4.11
CA THR A 835 -20.63 25.37 -4.29
C THR A 835 -19.69 24.92 -3.18
N LEU A 836 -19.63 23.61 -2.97
CA LEU A 836 -18.75 22.99 -1.98
C LEU A 836 -17.28 23.25 -2.28
N ASP A 837 -16.86 23.09 -3.54
CA ASP A 837 -15.45 23.30 -3.93
C ASP A 837 -14.98 24.74 -3.66
N ALA A 838 -15.84 25.73 -3.91
CA ALA A 838 -15.55 27.13 -3.61
C ALA A 838 -15.44 27.35 -2.10
N ALA A 839 -16.28 26.69 -1.31
CA ALA A 839 -16.25 26.73 0.14
C ALA A 839 -14.94 26.17 0.68
N LEU A 840 -14.53 24.98 0.24
CA LEU A 840 -13.30 24.32 0.66
C LEU A 840 -12.06 25.14 0.27
N ALA A 841 -11.97 25.57 -0.99
CA ALA A 841 -10.82 26.33 -1.48
C ALA A 841 -10.66 27.69 -0.76
N SER A 842 -11.76 28.45 -0.62
CA SER A 842 -11.74 29.76 0.04
C SER A 842 -11.43 29.64 1.54
N THR A 843 -12.05 28.67 2.22
CA THR A 843 -11.82 28.42 3.65
C THR A 843 -10.35 28.06 3.89
N ALA A 844 -9.78 27.14 3.11
CA ALA A 844 -8.39 26.71 3.28
C ALA A 844 -7.37 27.80 2.92
N MET A 845 -7.52 28.46 1.77
CA MET A 845 -6.49 29.34 1.21
C MET A 845 -6.63 30.80 1.64
N THR A 846 -7.83 31.25 2.01
CA THR A 846 -8.10 32.67 2.31
C THR A 846 -8.42 32.87 3.77
N GLU A 847 -9.49 32.24 4.27
CA GLU A 847 -10.02 32.53 5.61
C GLU A 847 -9.10 31.98 6.71
N THR A 848 -8.68 30.71 6.61
CA THR A 848 -7.74 30.09 7.55
C THR A 848 -6.39 30.80 7.56
N ALA A 849 -5.84 31.10 6.38
CA ALA A 849 -4.56 31.80 6.26
C ALA A 849 -4.63 33.18 6.92
N ALA A 850 -5.72 33.93 6.72
CA ALA A 850 -5.92 35.22 7.37
C ALA A 850 -5.96 35.11 8.90
N ILE A 851 -6.69 34.13 9.45
CA ILE A 851 -6.76 33.89 10.90
C ILE A 851 -5.37 33.55 11.45
N LEU A 852 -4.67 32.60 10.84
CA LEU A 852 -3.34 32.16 11.28
C LEU A 852 -2.31 33.31 11.24
N ASP A 853 -2.28 34.10 10.15
CA ASP A 853 -1.32 35.18 9.99
C ASP A 853 -1.61 36.40 10.89
N THR A 854 -2.89 36.71 11.13
CA THR A 854 -3.27 37.94 11.86
C THR A 854 -3.44 37.71 13.37
N VAL A 855 -4.03 36.58 13.77
CA VAL A 855 -4.34 36.28 15.17
C VAL A 855 -3.17 35.53 15.83
N PHE A 856 -2.74 34.42 15.23
CA PHE A 856 -1.87 33.46 15.93
C PHE A 856 -0.38 33.63 15.67
N LYS A 857 0.03 34.03 14.47
CA LYS A 857 1.46 34.21 14.13
C LYS A 857 2.21 35.16 15.09
N PRO A 858 1.64 36.28 15.58
CA PRO A 858 2.32 37.12 16.58
C PRO A 858 2.59 36.37 17.90
N LEU A 859 1.64 35.53 18.32
CA LEU A 859 1.74 34.73 19.56
C LEU A 859 2.80 33.63 19.40
N VAL A 860 2.71 32.86 18.31
CA VAL A 860 3.64 31.75 18.02
C VAL A 860 5.06 32.24 17.76
N THR A 861 5.23 33.46 17.25
CA THR A 861 6.54 34.12 17.15
C THR A 861 7.18 34.35 18.51
N THR A 862 6.36 34.59 19.54
CA THR A 862 6.82 34.80 20.92
C THR A 862 7.04 33.47 21.65
N ASP A 863 6.14 32.50 21.44
CA ASP A 863 6.20 31.18 22.03
C ASP A 863 5.80 30.09 21.02
N ARG A 864 6.79 29.34 20.53
CA ARG A 864 6.58 28.27 19.53
C ARG A 864 5.89 27.02 20.10
N GLN A 865 5.63 26.97 21.40
CA GLN A 865 4.84 25.89 22.01
C GLN A 865 3.34 26.15 21.89
N ILE A 866 2.92 27.34 21.47
CA ILE A 866 1.52 27.62 21.13
C ILE A 866 1.21 26.91 19.81
N GLN A 867 0.22 26.04 19.85
CA GLN A 867 -0.30 25.30 18.69
C GLN A 867 -1.77 25.69 18.51
N PRO A 868 -2.08 26.67 17.65
CA PRO A 868 -3.46 27.09 17.44
C PRO A 868 -4.32 25.93 16.96
N LEU A 869 -5.46 25.72 17.62
CA LEU A 869 -6.50 24.82 17.17
C LEU A 869 -7.61 25.63 16.48
N LEU A 870 -7.92 25.28 15.23
CA LEU A 870 -9.06 25.84 14.52
C LEU A 870 -10.12 24.75 14.36
N PHE A 871 -11.35 25.08 14.73
CA PHE A 871 -12.51 24.22 14.55
C PHE A 871 -13.28 24.65 13.31
N PHE A 872 -13.69 23.70 12.48
CA PHE A 872 -14.39 23.91 11.23
C PHE A 872 -15.74 23.22 11.32
N ALA A 873 -16.80 23.95 10.97
CA ALA A 873 -18.12 23.38 10.76
C ALA A 873 -18.63 23.74 9.37
N GLN A 874 -19.35 22.81 8.76
CA GLN A 874 -19.80 22.88 7.38
C GLN A 874 -21.25 22.39 7.29
N GLU A 875 -22.07 23.08 6.50
CA GLU A 875 -23.36 22.58 6.04
C GLU A 875 -23.40 22.65 4.52
N ASN A 876 -23.40 21.49 3.86
CA ASN A 876 -23.60 21.41 2.42
C ASN A 876 -25.03 20.97 2.12
N ARG A 877 -25.74 21.72 1.28
CA ARG A 877 -27.12 21.41 0.89
C ARG A 877 -27.14 20.92 -0.54
N GLY A 878 -27.78 19.78 -0.81
CA GLY A 878 -27.80 19.22 -2.15
C GLY A 878 -28.89 18.18 -2.40
N ARG A 879 -29.03 17.81 -3.66
CA ARG A 879 -29.78 16.64 -4.11
C ARG A 879 -28.84 15.72 -4.87
N TYR A 880 -28.91 14.43 -4.59
CA TYR A 880 -27.94 13.44 -5.07
C TYR A 880 -28.67 12.29 -5.78
N LEU A 881 -28.11 11.85 -6.90
CA LEU A 881 -28.54 10.66 -7.62
C LEU A 881 -27.29 9.85 -7.99
N THR A 882 -27.33 8.55 -7.75
CA THR A 882 -26.34 7.58 -8.24
C THR A 882 -26.98 6.67 -9.28
N LEU A 883 -26.17 6.08 -10.15
CA LEU A 883 -26.58 5.07 -11.11
C LEU A 883 -27.19 3.83 -10.44
N ASP A 884 -26.82 3.50 -9.20
CA ASP A 884 -27.41 2.41 -8.40
C ASP A 884 -28.93 2.53 -8.29
N LEU A 885 -29.46 3.75 -8.31
CA LEU A 885 -30.90 3.98 -8.24
C LEU A 885 -31.66 3.41 -9.44
N SER A 886 -30.96 2.96 -10.49
CA SER A 886 -31.55 2.25 -11.63
C SER A 886 -32.05 0.84 -11.28
N THR A 887 -31.51 0.21 -10.22
CA THR A 887 -31.95 -1.11 -9.73
C THR A 887 -33.26 -1.04 -8.94
N THR A 888 -33.56 0.12 -8.35
CA THR A 888 -34.74 0.30 -7.48
C THR A 888 -36.07 0.27 -8.20
N GLY A 889 -36.08 0.50 -9.53
CA GLY A 889 -37.30 0.63 -10.33
C GLY A 889 -38.15 1.88 -10.02
N GLN A 890 -37.67 2.80 -9.19
CA GLN A 890 -38.40 4.01 -8.76
C GLN A 890 -38.34 5.15 -9.80
N GLY A 891 -37.52 4.99 -10.84
CA GLY A 891 -37.41 5.93 -11.97
C GLY A 891 -36.47 7.11 -11.75
N TYR A 892 -35.74 7.13 -10.63
CA TYR A 892 -34.69 8.13 -10.36
C TYR A 892 -33.52 8.05 -11.34
N ALA A 893 -33.14 6.83 -11.74
CA ALA A 893 -32.24 6.56 -12.86
C ALA A 893 -32.88 5.48 -13.75
N ALA A 894 -32.79 5.61 -15.07
CA ALA A 894 -33.37 4.65 -15.99
C ALA A 894 -32.61 4.55 -17.32
N PHE A 895 -32.30 3.32 -17.72
CA PHE A 895 -31.74 2.98 -19.03
C PHE A 895 -32.82 2.66 -20.07
N ASN A 896 -32.56 3.07 -21.32
CA ASN A 896 -33.30 2.62 -22.50
C ASN A 896 -32.35 2.57 -23.71
N GLY A 897 -31.68 1.42 -23.88
CA GLY A 897 -30.59 1.29 -24.85
C GLY A 897 -29.46 2.26 -24.51
N ALA A 898 -29.07 3.10 -25.48
CA ALA A 898 -28.03 4.11 -25.27
C ALA A 898 -28.51 5.35 -24.45
N ALA A 899 -29.79 5.43 -24.07
CA ALA A 899 -30.31 6.54 -23.28
C ALA A 899 -30.25 6.25 -21.78
N LEU A 900 -29.73 7.21 -21.01
CA LEU A 900 -29.74 7.22 -19.55
C LEU A 900 -30.45 8.49 -19.10
N THR A 901 -31.51 8.34 -18.29
CA THR A 901 -32.26 9.46 -17.72
C THR A 901 -32.12 9.45 -16.21
N PHE A 902 -31.65 10.56 -15.66
CA PHE A 902 -31.80 10.89 -14.25
C PHE A 902 -32.99 11.83 -14.05
N ASP A 903 -33.82 11.55 -13.06
CA ASP A 903 -35.00 12.35 -12.76
C ASP A 903 -35.09 12.61 -11.26
N LEU A 904 -34.95 13.87 -10.84
CA LEU A 904 -35.02 14.25 -9.43
C LEU A 904 -36.46 14.26 -8.88
N ALA A 905 -37.47 14.07 -9.72
CA ALA A 905 -38.87 13.97 -9.33
C ALA A 905 -39.64 13.02 -10.28
N PRO A 906 -39.33 11.72 -10.26
CA PRO A 906 -39.95 10.75 -11.15
C PRO A 906 -41.42 10.56 -10.80
N GLY A 907 -42.24 10.15 -11.77
CA GLY A 907 -43.67 9.93 -11.53
C GLY A 907 -44.00 8.74 -10.61
N ALA A 908 -43.03 7.85 -10.36
CA ALA A 908 -43.21 6.61 -9.60
C ALA A 908 -42.69 6.70 -8.14
N ALA A 909 -42.04 7.80 -7.76
CA ALA A 909 -41.53 8.02 -6.41
C ALA A 909 -41.67 9.50 -6.00
N PRO A 910 -41.51 9.84 -4.70
CA PRO A 910 -41.50 11.24 -4.27
C PRO A 910 -40.41 12.08 -4.97
N ALA A 911 -40.59 13.40 -4.99
CA ALA A 911 -39.50 14.27 -5.43
C ALA A 911 -38.38 14.27 -4.39
N LEU A 912 -37.12 14.24 -4.86
CA LEU A 912 -35.97 14.35 -3.97
C LEU A 912 -35.99 15.68 -3.23
N THR A 913 -35.84 15.60 -1.91
CA THR A 913 -35.65 16.73 -1.01
C THR A 913 -34.23 17.27 -1.11
N VAL A 914 -34.04 18.50 -0.68
CA VAL A 914 -32.69 19.05 -0.48
C VAL A 914 -32.21 18.57 0.88
N ASP A 915 -31.22 17.69 0.86
CA ASP A 915 -30.62 17.13 2.06
C ASP A 915 -29.50 18.04 2.55
N VAL A 916 -29.20 18.00 3.85
CA VAL A 916 -28.23 18.90 4.47
C VAL A 916 -27.15 18.14 5.21
N ASN A 917 -26.09 17.83 4.48
CA ASN A 917 -24.91 17.19 5.03
C ASN A 917 -24.14 18.16 5.93
N ALA A 918 -24.16 17.88 7.24
CA ALA A 918 -23.44 18.63 8.26
C ALA A 918 -22.11 17.93 8.55
N GLY A 919 -21.02 18.70 8.54
CA GLY A 919 -19.68 18.21 8.79
C GLY A 919 -18.97 19.05 9.85
N MET A 920 -18.19 18.42 10.71
CA MET A 920 -17.31 19.11 11.66
C MET A 920 -15.93 18.48 11.69
N LYS A 921 -14.90 19.31 11.89
CA LYS A 921 -13.54 18.85 12.14
C LYS A 921 -12.73 19.91 12.86
N TRP A 922 -11.56 19.56 13.37
CA TRP A 922 -10.58 20.55 13.80
C TRP A 922 -9.20 20.30 13.21
N MET A 923 -8.33 21.30 13.25
CA MET A 923 -6.94 21.18 12.82
C MET A 923 -6.04 22.01 13.72
N SER A 924 -4.98 21.39 14.25
CA SER A 924 -3.91 22.11 14.95
C SER A 924 -2.82 22.57 13.99
N TYR A 925 -2.23 23.73 14.27
CA TYR A 925 -1.17 24.32 13.46
C TYR A 925 0.13 24.45 14.24
N CYS A 926 1.22 24.03 13.62
CA CYS A 926 2.56 23.99 14.20
C CYS A 926 3.49 24.92 13.42
N ALA A 927 4.43 25.54 14.13
CA ALA A 927 5.54 26.26 13.52
C ALA A 927 6.80 25.38 13.48
N PRO A 928 7.69 25.56 12.49
CA PRO A 928 9.01 24.93 12.49
C PRO A 928 9.76 25.21 13.81
N ALA A 929 10.58 24.27 14.26
CA ALA A 929 11.36 24.44 15.49
C ALA A 929 12.32 25.65 15.45
N THR A 930 12.82 26.01 14.26
CA THR A 930 13.73 27.16 14.04
C THR A 930 13.37 27.88 12.73
N GLY A 931 13.90 29.09 12.50
CA GLY A 931 13.67 29.84 11.25
C GLY A 931 12.44 30.75 11.29
N ALA A 932 11.97 31.23 10.14
CA ALA A 932 10.77 32.08 10.08
C ALA A 932 9.53 31.31 10.54
N VAL A 933 8.58 31.98 11.23
CA VAL A 933 7.32 31.35 11.60
C VAL A 933 6.42 31.24 10.37
N THR A 934 6.22 30.00 9.95
CA THR A 934 5.21 29.58 8.98
C THR A 934 4.32 28.56 9.68
N LEU A 935 3.01 28.82 9.75
CA LEU A 935 2.08 27.91 10.40
C LEU A 935 1.56 26.91 9.36
N SER A 936 1.73 25.62 9.64
CA SER A 936 1.25 24.52 8.83
C SER A 936 0.53 23.49 9.72
N PRO A 937 -0.36 22.66 9.15
CA PRO A 937 -0.96 21.55 9.89
C PRO A 937 0.08 20.73 10.67
N CYS A 938 -0.19 20.43 11.94
CA CYS A 938 0.70 19.59 12.76
C CYS A 938 0.71 18.13 12.27
N SER A 939 1.77 17.38 12.57
CA SER A 939 1.72 15.91 12.50
C SER A 939 0.88 15.33 13.65
N ASP A 940 0.39 14.09 13.54
CA ASP A 940 -0.34 13.46 14.65
C ASP A 940 0.57 13.21 15.85
N GLU A 941 1.84 12.86 15.61
CA GLU A 941 2.85 12.71 16.65
C GLU A 941 3.03 14.00 17.46
N ASP A 942 3.14 15.15 16.80
CA ASP A 942 3.29 16.45 17.47
C ASP A 942 2.04 16.81 18.31
N ALA A 943 0.84 16.54 17.78
CA ALA A 943 -0.41 16.80 18.47
C ALA A 943 -0.58 15.89 19.70
N TRP A 944 -0.28 14.59 19.54
CA TRP A 944 -0.38 13.60 20.62
C TRP A 944 0.61 13.88 21.75
N ALA A 945 1.86 14.21 21.41
CA ALA A 945 2.87 14.59 22.38
C ALA A 945 2.45 15.85 23.17
N THR A 946 1.73 16.76 22.52
CA THR A 946 1.22 17.97 23.16
C THR A 946 0.08 17.67 24.13
N LEU A 947 -0.87 16.82 23.75
CA LEU A 947 -1.96 16.37 24.64
C LEU A 947 -1.40 15.62 25.86
N GLU A 948 -0.43 14.74 25.65
CA GLU A 948 0.22 14.00 26.74
C GLU A 948 0.94 14.95 27.70
N ALA A 949 1.74 15.90 27.16
CA ALA A 949 2.44 16.89 27.97
C ALA A 949 1.49 17.79 28.78
N ARG A 950 0.30 18.10 28.25
CA ARG A 950 -0.72 18.91 28.94
C ARG A 950 -1.44 18.15 30.04
N TYR A 951 -1.82 16.89 29.78
CA TYR A 951 -2.84 16.21 30.59
C TYR A 951 -2.35 15.00 31.39
N ALA A 952 -1.16 14.45 31.09
CA ALA A 952 -0.64 13.27 31.80
C ALA A 952 -0.38 13.52 33.30
N THR A 953 -0.28 14.78 33.73
CA THR A 953 -0.03 15.15 35.13
C THR A 953 -1.27 15.67 35.86
N LEU A 954 -2.47 15.57 35.26
CA LEU A 954 -3.70 15.99 35.93
C LEU A 954 -3.96 15.16 37.18
N ALA A 955 -4.56 15.81 38.19
CA ALA A 955 -4.98 15.11 39.40
C ALA A 955 -6.12 14.12 39.07
N PRO A 956 -6.20 12.97 39.75
CA PRO A 956 -7.33 12.06 39.62
C PRO A 956 -8.66 12.76 39.93
N GLN A 957 -9.70 12.45 39.16
CA GLN A 957 -11.06 12.91 39.44
C GLN A 957 -11.67 12.13 40.62
N PRO A 958 -12.74 12.64 41.27
CA PRO A 958 -13.36 11.99 42.43
C PRO A 958 -13.84 10.55 42.18
N ASP A 959 -14.13 10.23 40.91
CA ASP A 959 -14.62 8.91 40.47
C ASP A 959 -13.48 8.02 39.92
N ASP A 960 -12.22 8.46 40.03
CA ASP A 960 -11.06 7.67 39.64
C ASP A 960 -10.66 6.71 40.76
N ASP A 961 -11.19 5.50 40.70
CA ASP A 961 -10.91 4.46 41.69
C ASP A 961 -9.47 3.90 41.57
N GLU A 962 -8.80 4.06 40.42
CA GLU A 962 -7.43 3.58 40.19
C GLU A 962 -6.53 4.59 39.47
N ALA A 963 -5.22 4.56 39.80
CA ALA A 963 -4.22 5.50 39.28
C ALA A 963 -3.99 5.43 37.75
N GLY A 964 -4.41 4.35 37.08
CA GLY A 964 -4.27 4.17 35.63
C GLY A 964 -5.30 4.92 34.78
N TRP A 965 -6.40 5.40 35.38
CA TRP A 965 -7.52 6.02 34.67
C TRP A 965 -7.17 7.37 34.04
N VAL A 966 -6.20 8.10 34.61
CA VAL A 966 -5.67 9.34 34.01
C VAL A 966 -5.01 9.03 32.66
N GLY A 967 -4.18 7.99 32.59
CA GLY A 967 -3.53 7.55 31.34
C GLY A 967 -4.55 7.07 30.30
N GLY A 968 -5.55 6.30 30.73
CA GLY A 968 -6.65 5.86 29.85
C GLY A 968 -7.45 7.03 29.25
N ARG A 969 -7.74 8.06 30.05
CA ARG A 969 -8.41 9.28 29.53
C ARG A 969 -7.57 10.08 28.55
N VAL A 970 -6.26 10.18 28.77
CA VAL A 970 -5.36 10.85 27.82
C VAL A 970 -5.34 10.09 26.48
N MET A 971 -5.32 8.76 26.53
CA MET A 971 -5.39 7.93 25.32
C MET A 971 -6.73 8.09 24.59
N LEU A 972 -7.87 8.10 25.32
CA LEU A 972 -9.18 8.39 24.72
C LEU A 972 -9.24 9.80 24.11
N ALA A 973 -8.66 10.80 24.77
CA ALA A 973 -8.57 12.15 24.22
C ALA A 973 -7.71 12.20 22.94
N GLN A 974 -6.59 11.47 22.90
CA GLN A 974 -5.76 11.33 21.69
C GLN A 974 -6.54 10.70 20.54
N LEU A 975 -7.29 9.62 20.79
CA LEU A 975 -8.15 8.97 19.79
C LEU A 975 -9.26 9.90 19.30
N PHE A 976 -9.97 10.56 20.20
CA PHE A 976 -11.00 11.54 19.85
C PHE A 976 -10.41 12.70 19.04
N PHE A 977 -9.21 13.18 19.39
CA PHE A 977 -8.51 14.22 18.64
C PHE A 977 -8.21 13.81 17.22
N THR A 978 -7.71 12.60 17.02
CA THR A 978 -7.46 12.05 15.69
C THR A 978 -8.77 11.92 14.89
N GLY A 979 -9.85 11.42 15.49
CA GLY A 979 -11.16 11.33 14.83
C GLY A 979 -11.73 12.69 14.42
N MET A 980 -11.64 13.69 15.30
CA MET A 980 -12.05 15.06 14.97
C MET A 980 -11.16 15.71 13.90
N ARG A 981 -9.92 15.27 13.72
CA ARG A 981 -9.02 15.74 12.66
C ARG A 981 -9.39 15.16 11.30
N SER A 982 -9.78 13.88 11.23
CA SER A 982 -10.35 13.29 10.00
C SER A 982 -11.70 13.91 9.66
N GLY A 983 -12.46 14.30 10.69
CA GLY A 983 -13.75 14.95 10.59
C GLY A 983 -14.91 13.97 10.67
N PHE A 984 -16.06 14.48 11.09
CA PHE A 984 -17.33 13.76 11.20
C PHE A 984 -18.35 14.40 10.27
N TYR A 985 -19.07 13.58 9.50
CA TYR A 985 -20.10 14.04 8.57
C TYR A 985 -21.36 13.20 8.76
N ALA A 986 -22.50 13.86 8.73
CA ALA A 986 -23.81 13.23 8.83
C ALA A 986 -24.78 13.92 7.87
N ASN A 987 -25.68 13.15 7.27
CA ASN A 987 -26.65 13.63 6.28
C ASN A 987 -27.98 14.01 6.92
#